data_AF-A0A7S1URC6-F1
#
_entry.id   AF-A0A7S1URC6-F1
#
_cell.length_a   1.000
_cell.length_b   1.000
_cell.length_c   1.000
_cell.angle_alpha   90.00
_cell.angle_beta   90.00
_cell.angle_gamma   90.00
#
_symmetry.space_group_name_H-M   'P 1'
#
loop_
_entity.id
_entity.type
_entity.pdbx_description
1 polymer ?
#
loop_
_entity_poly.entity_id
_entity_poly.type
_entity_poly.pdbx_seq_one_letter_code
_entity_poly.pdbx_strand_id
1 'polypeptide(L)'
;GRLPLHLLAATSADATLMQLVVQAFPPAVYKTEHCGGLTPLAMLLKNTPVAVDLEKLRIVLGQTVSRIGIERRRNILRQRRGDHLDLSLNEITSSDGVLTPKTAVKTHLHGTEEIPLDNYADDVQACFKKMGVWRKRQRKREIENQNEDSENMGLEFFDDGEDLGKNPAAIPAPPNLFLPIHLAVKRFMTRDRNNKDAEREVRPEYQKRGAVTEKAADLLRVLIAAYPSGLVARDAHGRTPLLMALLNRDTLPSHEVVEVLLGLRSVGFEACSPPSWADDIPLHDILRRQDESSCLTSVRLNPAMIPAVDSSQLPLHVAAEEMASNSTILTTIYSCYPGAVQVQDLRGRTPVHNLLRNYQRVRPNPYVLDLLLTDRVAEIRDHDDCSPLDLLVSCSSQVPEQEPPLSHVYRRFFSSSSKGRQGTSFLSQLRKLPPWLRRHAFTSTYVQDKLVEELSSPGKTALILLNGLALGALLFCFRLQIDGYTQSAKKVDQRQDAMPFVDLVILATTSYMLFYQLLIWRTASSLSIFLSQILCNIWTWVDICSAGFTLATSLMIEWSSAESKTVLEFGAASTGLLWFSVVGYLAQWWEGMGGFVGGVAAILAAFFWPLVVLFVLVVAFAQIVYTLYLDGSDQCTTLAGHRVCSVNDSYVLVYLLLLGTPIFDGGDDDETVDGGFVALGCLFGVLIIACVFNLFISIVSKASKLDVHELAIERYWEPKLTFVTMYYTSLLPCCAPMGWRRQMTSRKQIHRDHYDHEINDTSKDRSQQAWDVLVSTLSMRGGPSYWWFLRSRHMRWLVRFLALILLPLWLILGLVTLGWLWPPCVRQRLFRLSRIGGRRKMLLQCNGETKSMKSDIVSLKLMSFQQTTEVQQEIQEMKKLLMALVHSS
;
A
#
# COMPACT_ATOMS: atom_id res chain seq x y z
N GLY A 1 -45.70 22.83 -26.75
CA GLY A 1 -44.53 23.12 -27.60
C GLY A 1 -43.44 23.85 -26.82
N ARG A 2 -42.35 24.28 -27.47
CA ARG A 2 -41.29 25.09 -26.83
C ARG A 2 -41.80 26.49 -26.50
N LEU A 3 -41.54 26.94 -25.27
CA LEU A 3 -41.78 28.35 -24.91
C LEU A 3 -40.62 29.23 -25.43
N PRO A 4 -40.80 30.56 -25.57
CA PRO A 4 -39.71 31.47 -25.90
C PRO A 4 -38.49 31.28 -24.99
N LEU A 5 -38.70 31.06 -23.69
CA LEU A 5 -37.61 30.81 -22.75
C LEU A 5 -36.78 29.55 -23.07
N HIS A 6 -37.41 28.50 -23.62
CA HIS A 6 -36.68 27.30 -24.07
C HIS A 6 -35.76 27.62 -25.24
N LEU A 7 -36.24 28.44 -26.19
CA LEU A 7 -35.46 28.87 -27.36
C LEU A 7 -34.31 29.78 -26.94
N LEU A 8 -34.55 30.69 -25.99
CA LEU A 8 -33.51 31.56 -25.44
C LEU A 8 -32.47 30.76 -24.65
N ALA A 9 -32.88 29.79 -23.83
CA ALA A 9 -31.96 28.89 -23.14
C ALA A 9 -31.16 28.00 -24.09
N ALA A 10 -31.75 27.63 -25.24
CA ALA A 10 -31.08 26.88 -26.30
C ALA A 10 -30.16 27.74 -27.17
N THR A 11 -30.15 29.06 -27.02
CA THR A 11 -29.32 29.96 -27.82
C THR A 11 -28.40 30.76 -26.91
N SER A 12 -27.40 31.45 -27.46
CA SER A 12 -26.52 32.35 -26.71
C SER A 12 -27.21 33.68 -26.38
N ALA A 13 -28.50 33.64 -26.05
CA ALA A 13 -29.30 34.83 -25.80
C ALA A 13 -28.77 35.62 -24.61
N ASP A 14 -28.98 36.94 -24.65
CA ASP A 14 -28.60 37.84 -23.57
C ASP A 14 -29.42 37.58 -22.29
N ALA A 15 -28.77 37.70 -21.13
CA ALA A 15 -29.39 37.48 -19.82
C ALA A 15 -30.59 38.42 -19.61
N THR A 16 -30.48 39.68 -20.06
CA THR A 16 -31.54 40.69 -19.99
C THR A 16 -32.82 40.22 -20.67
N LEU A 17 -32.69 39.61 -21.86
CA LEU A 17 -33.84 39.12 -22.62
C LEU A 17 -34.49 37.91 -21.94
N MET A 18 -33.69 37.00 -21.39
CA MET A 18 -34.21 35.88 -20.59
C MET A 18 -34.98 36.40 -19.36
N GLN A 19 -34.46 37.43 -18.70
CA GLN A 19 -35.09 38.05 -17.54
C GLN A 19 -36.43 38.69 -17.89
N LEU A 20 -36.51 39.44 -19.00
CA LEU A 20 -37.76 40.03 -19.49
C LEU A 20 -38.82 38.97 -19.77
N VAL A 21 -38.44 37.85 -20.40
CA VAL A 21 -39.37 36.74 -20.67
C VAL A 21 -39.85 36.07 -19.38
N VAL A 22 -38.95 35.84 -18.42
CA VAL A 22 -39.30 35.26 -17.11
C VAL A 22 -40.20 36.22 -16.31
N GLN A 23 -39.95 37.54 -16.35
CA GLN A 23 -40.81 38.53 -15.70
C GLN A 23 -42.20 38.64 -16.36
N ALA A 24 -42.28 38.43 -17.67
CA ALA A 24 -43.54 38.41 -18.40
C ALA A 24 -44.34 37.14 -18.11
N PHE A 25 -43.69 35.98 -18.05
CA PHE A 25 -44.33 34.69 -17.78
C PHE A 25 -43.49 33.79 -16.83
N PRO A 26 -43.55 34.03 -15.50
CA PRO A 26 -42.75 33.28 -14.52
C PRO A 26 -42.93 31.75 -14.57
N PRO A 27 -44.13 31.19 -14.83
CA PRO A 27 -44.31 29.74 -14.95
C PRO A 27 -43.49 29.10 -16.08
N ALA A 28 -42.96 29.89 -17.03
CA ALA A 28 -42.11 29.39 -18.11
C ALA A 28 -40.91 28.59 -17.62
N VAL A 29 -40.41 28.94 -16.43
CA VAL A 29 -39.21 28.34 -15.83
C VAL A 29 -39.41 26.87 -15.47
N TYR A 30 -40.64 26.50 -15.10
CA TYR A 30 -41.01 25.17 -14.61
C TYR A 30 -41.57 24.29 -15.73
N LYS A 31 -42.12 24.92 -16.78
CA LYS A 31 -42.80 24.19 -17.84
C LYS A 31 -41.80 23.43 -18.69
N THR A 32 -42.03 22.14 -18.85
CA THR A 32 -41.22 21.26 -19.70
C THR A 32 -41.63 21.36 -21.17
N GLU A 33 -40.70 21.09 -22.09
CA GLU A 33 -41.01 20.99 -23.51
C GLU A 33 -41.87 19.75 -23.78
N HIS A 34 -42.95 19.94 -24.56
CA HIS A 34 -43.93 18.91 -24.90
C HIS A 34 -43.36 17.65 -25.60
N CYS A 35 -42.25 17.76 -26.33
CA CYS A 35 -41.69 16.65 -27.11
C CYS A 35 -40.45 16.00 -26.46
N GLY A 36 -39.97 16.51 -25.32
CA GLY A 36 -38.72 16.02 -24.74
C GLY A 36 -38.59 16.19 -23.24
N GLY A 37 -39.62 16.75 -22.57
CA GLY A 37 -39.65 16.97 -21.13
C GLY A 37 -38.53 17.87 -20.59
N LEU A 38 -37.77 18.56 -21.45
CA LEU A 38 -36.67 19.40 -21.00
C LEU A 38 -37.22 20.71 -20.47
N THR A 39 -36.82 21.07 -19.25
CA THR A 39 -36.99 22.42 -18.74
C THR A 39 -36.04 23.39 -19.45
N PRO A 40 -36.29 24.71 -19.42
CA PRO A 40 -35.33 25.68 -19.92
C PRO A 40 -33.96 25.55 -19.23
N LEU A 41 -33.93 25.18 -17.95
CA LEU A 41 -32.69 24.92 -17.20
C LEU A 41 -31.91 23.75 -17.80
N ALA A 42 -32.59 22.62 -18.02
CA ALA A 42 -31.98 21.45 -18.62
C ALA A 42 -31.49 21.73 -20.04
N MET A 43 -32.23 22.50 -20.84
CA MET A 43 -31.78 22.93 -22.18
C MET A 43 -30.53 23.81 -22.12
N LEU A 44 -30.51 24.80 -21.23
CA LEU A 44 -29.36 25.67 -21.03
C LEU A 44 -28.10 24.86 -20.70
N LEU A 45 -28.22 23.90 -19.77
CA LEU A 45 -27.10 23.08 -19.31
C LEU A 45 -26.67 22.03 -20.34
N LYS A 46 -27.61 21.43 -21.08
CA LYS A 46 -27.32 20.42 -22.13
C LYS A 46 -26.61 21.03 -23.34
N ASN A 47 -26.85 22.30 -23.65
CA ASN A 47 -26.29 22.93 -24.85
C ASN A 47 -24.84 23.42 -24.66
N THR A 48 -23.87 22.54 -24.91
CA THR A 48 -22.42 22.77 -24.71
C THR A 48 -21.84 24.06 -25.33
N PRO A 49 -22.19 24.51 -26.55
CA PRO A 49 -21.65 25.75 -27.14
C PRO A 49 -22.06 27.03 -26.40
N VAL A 50 -23.22 27.07 -25.74
CA VAL A 50 -23.74 28.30 -25.13
C VAL A 50 -23.06 28.58 -23.79
N ALA A 51 -22.28 29.66 -23.64
CA ALA A 51 -21.69 30.01 -22.34
C ALA A 51 -22.78 30.17 -21.24
N VAL A 52 -22.61 29.41 -20.15
CA VAL A 52 -23.53 29.46 -19.00
C VAL A 52 -22.97 30.44 -18.00
N ASP A 53 -23.62 31.60 -17.91
CA ASP A 53 -23.29 32.63 -16.94
C ASP A 53 -24.13 32.42 -15.67
N LEU A 54 -23.57 32.82 -14.52
CA LEU A 54 -24.24 32.71 -13.22
C LEU A 54 -25.60 33.43 -13.20
N GLU A 55 -25.70 34.55 -13.92
CA GLU A 55 -26.93 35.33 -14.05
C GLU A 55 -28.02 34.58 -14.83
N LYS A 56 -27.67 34.00 -16.00
CA LYS A 56 -28.59 33.16 -16.79
C LYS A 56 -29.12 32.00 -15.95
N LEU A 57 -28.24 31.38 -15.17
CA LEU A 57 -28.63 30.30 -14.26
C LEU A 57 -29.62 30.76 -13.19
N ARG A 58 -29.35 31.90 -12.52
CA ARG A 58 -30.27 32.48 -11.51
C ARG A 58 -31.63 32.85 -12.08
N ILE A 59 -31.67 33.39 -13.30
CA ILE A 59 -32.92 33.72 -14.01
C ILE A 59 -33.74 32.45 -14.27
N VAL A 60 -33.10 31.41 -14.81
CA VAL A 60 -33.77 30.15 -15.14
C VAL A 60 -34.03 29.27 -13.90
N LEU A 61 -33.52 29.64 -12.73
CA LEU A 61 -33.96 29.06 -11.46
C LEU A 61 -35.16 29.82 -10.86
N GLY A 62 -35.58 30.94 -11.47
CA GLY A 62 -36.63 31.81 -10.95
C GLY A 62 -36.20 32.66 -9.75
N GLN A 63 -34.92 32.68 -9.39
CA GLN A 63 -34.39 33.40 -8.22
C GLN A 63 -34.42 34.92 -8.40
N THR A 64 -34.46 35.42 -9.64
CA THR A 64 -34.53 36.86 -9.96
C THR A 64 -35.96 37.40 -9.98
N VAL A 65 -36.98 36.55 -9.86
CA VAL A 65 -38.37 36.99 -9.82
C VAL A 65 -38.70 37.45 -8.40
N SER A 66 -38.85 38.77 -8.22
CA SER A 66 -39.28 39.33 -6.94
C SER A 66 -40.62 38.71 -6.54
N ARG A 67 -40.63 37.92 -5.46
CA ARG A 67 -41.83 37.21 -4.94
C ARG A 67 -43.01 38.17 -4.75
N ILE A 68 -42.72 39.42 -4.37
CA ILE A 68 -43.69 40.49 -4.13
C ILE A 68 -44.50 40.82 -5.40
N GLY A 69 -43.93 40.64 -6.59
CA GLY A 69 -44.61 40.89 -7.86
C GLY A 69 -45.63 39.83 -8.26
N ILE A 70 -45.42 38.56 -7.85
CA ILE A 70 -46.28 37.43 -8.25
C ILE A 70 -47.62 37.48 -7.49
N GLU A 71 -47.60 37.74 -6.19
CA GLU A 71 -48.83 37.89 -5.39
C GLU A 71 -49.63 39.12 -5.82
N ARG A 72 -48.95 40.25 -6.10
CA ARG A 72 -49.61 41.47 -6.56
C ARG A 72 -50.28 41.29 -7.93
N ARG A 73 -49.67 40.52 -8.85
CA ARG A 73 -50.27 40.23 -10.18
C ARG A 73 -51.36 39.17 -10.15
N ARG A 74 -51.34 38.21 -9.22
CA ARG A 74 -52.47 37.28 -9.01
C ARG A 74 -53.74 38.04 -8.67
N ASN A 75 -53.63 39.13 -7.90
CA ASN A 75 -54.76 39.99 -7.55
C ASN A 75 -55.23 40.85 -8.74
N ILE A 76 -54.30 41.38 -9.55
CA ILE A 76 -54.64 42.21 -10.74
C ILE A 76 -55.25 41.37 -11.87
N LEU A 77 -54.80 40.13 -12.07
CA LEU A 77 -55.34 39.23 -13.10
C LEU A 77 -56.66 38.56 -12.69
N ARG A 78 -56.93 38.39 -11.39
CA ARG A 78 -58.29 38.06 -10.90
C ARG A 78 -59.26 39.22 -11.16
N GLN A 79 -58.84 40.47 -10.97
CA GLN A 79 -59.67 41.65 -11.27
C GLN A 79 -60.02 41.86 -12.75
N ARG A 80 -59.31 41.23 -13.69
CA ARG A 80 -59.60 41.36 -15.15
C ARG A 80 -60.44 40.23 -15.74
N ARG A 81 -60.85 39.22 -14.95
CA ARG A 81 -61.55 38.03 -15.47
C ARG A 81 -62.96 37.79 -14.93
N GLY A 82 -63.63 38.79 -14.33
CA GLY A 82 -64.98 38.52 -13.80
C GLY A 82 -65.86 39.67 -13.36
N ASP A 83 -65.37 40.89 -13.13
CA ASP A 83 -66.16 41.85 -12.33
C ASP A 83 -66.83 42.99 -13.15
N HIS A 84 -67.09 42.78 -14.45
CA HIS A 84 -67.78 43.79 -15.29
C HIS A 84 -69.07 43.28 -15.94
N LEU A 85 -69.46 42.02 -15.69
CA LEU A 85 -70.62 41.38 -16.31
C LEU A 85 -71.65 40.82 -15.33
N ASP A 86 -71.52 41.08 -14.04
CA ASP A 86 -72.61 40.91 -13.07
C ASP A 86 -73.27 42.28 -12.80
N LEU A 87 -73.97 42.80 -13.81
CA LEU A 87 -75.06 43.75 -13.58
C LEU A 87 -76.34 42.92 -13.46
N SER A 88 -76.94 43.00 -12.28
CA SER A 88 -78.12 42.25 -11.86
C SER A 88 -79.30 42.44 -12.81
N LEU A 89 -79.68 41.37 -13.49
CA LEU A 89 -80.91 41.28 -14.29
C LEU A 89 -82.14 40.96 -13.42
N ASN A 90 -82.19 41.48 -12.19
CA ASN A 90 -83.25 41.25 -11.21
C ASN A 90 -84.11 42.49 -10.88
N GLU A 91 -83.92 43.63 -11.55
CA GLU A 91 -84.70 44.85 -11.27
C GLU A 91 -85.71 45.28 -12.33
N ILE A 92 -85.89 44.54 -13.43
CA ILE A 92 -86.97 44.86 -14.38
C ILE A 92 -87.59 43.56 -14.91
N THR A 93 -88.58 43.03 -14.18
CA THR A 93 -89.89 42.56 -14.71
C THR A 93 -90.64 41.75 -13.64
N SER A 94 -91.43 42.46 -12.85
CA SER A 94 -92.59 41.90 -12.15
C SER A 94 -93.83 42.07 -13.05
N SER A 95 -94.39 40.98 -13.57
CA SER A 95 -95.83 40.84 -13.85
C SER A 95 -96.12 39.40 -14.30
N ASP A 96 -96.79 38.69 -13.40
CA ASP A 96 -97.85 37.70 -13.61
C ASP A 96 -97.67 36.52 -14.56
N GLY A 97 -97.87 35.30 -14.00
CA GLY A 97 -98.41 34.17 -14.76
C GLY A 97 -97.79 32.78 -14.52
N VAL A 98 -98.19 32.13 -13.43
CA VAL A 98 -98.71 30.73 -13.36
C VAL A 98 -98.19 29.69 -14.38
N LEU A 99 -97.37 28.71 -13.91
CA LEU A 99 -97.49 27.23 -14.02
C LEU A 99 -96.12 26.50 -13.99
N THR A 100 -96.14 25.30 -13.40
CA THR A 100 -95.04 24.35 -13.18
C THR A 100 -94.81 23.41 -14.42
N PRO A 101 -94.05 22.29 -14.35
CA PRO A 101 -92.60 22.15 -14.56
C PRO A 101 -92.20 21.14 -15.67
N LYS A 102 -90.88 20.99 -15.88
CA LYS A 102 -90.11 19.88 -16.51
C LYS A 102 -89.74 19.93 -18.00
N THR A 103 -88.55 19.33 -18.21
CA THR A 103 -87.93 18.70 -19.39
C THR A 103 -87.16 19.57 -20.39
N ALA A 104 -85.85 19.33 -20.38
CA ALA A 104 -84.93 19.11 -21.51
C ALA A 104 -85.04 20.04 -22.73
N VAL A 105 -83.90 20.64 -23.12
CA VAL A 105 -83.34 20.48 -24.47
C VAL A 105 -81.92 21.06 -24.52
N LYS A 106 -81.08 20.27 -25.18
CA LYS A 106 -79.69 20.49 -25.61
C LYS A 106 -79.59 21.73 -26.53
N THR A 107 -78.36 22.18 -26.75
CA THR A 107 -77.88 23.11 -27.80
C THR A 107 -78.01 24.61 -27.53
N HIS A 108 -76.85 25.26 -27.30
CA HIS A 108 -76.41 26.48 -27.99
C HIS A 108 -75.06 26.95 -27.41
N LEU A 109 -73.95 26.67 -28.09
CA LEU A 109 -72.68 27.40 -27.92
C LEU A 109 -71.78 27.20 -29.15
N HIS A 110 -72.24 27.75 -30.27
CA HIS A 110 -71.39 28.12 -31.41
C HIS A 110 -71.65 29.57 -31.75
N GLY A 111 -70.89 30.44 -31.08
CA GLY A 111 -70.67 31.82 -31.44
C GLY A 111 -69.19 32.11 -31.23
N THR A 112 -68.35 31.79 -32.20
CA THR A 112 -67.01 32.36 -32.29
C THR A 112 -67.14 33.69 -33.00
N GLU A 113 -67.13 34.79 -32.26
CA GLU A 113 -66.87 36.11 -32.83
C GLU A 113 -65.48 36.09 -33.46
N GLU A 114 -65.44 36.25 -34.79
CA GLU A 114 -64.21 36.47 -35.53
C GLU A 114 -63.73 37.89 -35.25
N ILE A 115 -62.54 38.01 -34.67
CA ILE A 115 -61.85 39.30 -34.51
C ILE A 115 -61.46 39.77 -35.93
N PRO A 116 -61.87 40.96 -36.39
CA PRO A 116 -61.49 41.46 -37.70
C PRO A 116 -59.97 41.64 -37.77
N LEU A 117 -59.33 40.86 -38.64
CA LEU A 117 -57.87 40.78 -38.81
C LEU A 117 -57.34 41.76 -39.87
N ASP A 118 -58.20 42.61 -40.41
CA ASP A 118 -57.93 43.44 -41.59
C ASP A 118 -56.89 44.55 -41.34
N ASN A 119 -56.53 44.80 -40.08
CA ASN A 119 -55.53 45.82 -39.69
C ASN A 119 -54.09 45.28 -39.56
N TYR A 120 -53.84 44.00 -39.84
CA TYR A 120 -52.50 43.42 -39.77
C TYR A 120 -51.89 43.27 -41.17
N ALA A 121 -50.56 43.38 -41.27
CA ALA A 121 -49.84 43.10 -42.51
C ALA A 121 -50.06 41.63 -42.98
N ASP A 122 -50.05 41.41 -44.29
CA ASP A 122 -50.42 40.13 -44.92
C ASP A 122 -49.62 38.93 -44.41
N ASP A 123 -48.36 39.15 -44.04
CA ASP A 123 -47.47 38.15 -43.45
C ASP A 123 -47.93 37.72 -42.04
N VAL A 124 -48.39 38.67 -41.24
CA VAL A 124 -48.97 38.43 -39.91
C VAL A 124 -50.32 37.73 -40.03
N GLN A 125 -51.16 38.14 -40.98
CA GLN A 125 -52.43 37.46 -41.26
C GLN A 125 -52.19 36.01 -41.74
N ALA A 126 -51.22 35.80 -42.64
CA ALA A 126 -50.84 34.47 -43.09
C ALA A 126 -50.29 33.60 -41.94
N CYS A 127 -49.56 34.20 -41.00
CA CYS A 127 -49.07 33.53 -39.80
C CYS A 127 -50.23 33.13 -38.87
N PHE A 128 -51.18 34.03 -38.60
CA PHE A 128 -52.38 33.73 -37.80
C PHE A 128 -53.25 32.65 -38.45
N LYS A 129 -53.39 32.67 -39.77
CA LYS A 129 -54.12 31.65 -40.53
C LYS A 129 -53.43 30.28 -40.43
N LYS A 130 -52.10 30.23 -40.56
CA LYS A 130 -51.30 29.00 -40.33
C LYS A 130 -51.41 28.50 -38.89
N MET A 131 -51.39 29.40 -37.90
CA MET A 131 -51.60 29.05 -36.49
C MET A 131 -53.01 28.51 -36.23
N GLY A 132 -54.05 29.09 -36.86
CA GLY A 132 -55.42 28.59 -36.77
C GLY A 132 -55.56 27.17 -37.34
N VAL A 133 -54.93 26.90 -38.49
CA VAL A 133 -54.87 25.56 -39.09
C VAL A 133 -54.10 24.58 -38.19
N TRP A 134 -52.97 25.01 -37.62
CA TRP A 134 -52.19 24.20 -36.68
C TRP A 134 -52.99 23.88 -35.42
N ARG A 135 -53.73 24.85 -34.85
CA ARG A 135 -54.57 24.67 -33.66
C ARG A 135 -55.74 23.72 -33.92
N LYS A 136 -56.37 23.79 -35.09
CA LYS A 136 -57.39 22.81 -35.52
C LYS A 136 -56.80 21.41 -35.66
N ARG A 137 -55.57 21.26 -36.19
CA ARG A 137 -54.87 19.97 -36.28
C ARG A 137 -54.48 19.41 -34.90
N GLN A 138 -54.08 20.26 -33.96
CA GLN A 138 -53.79 19.84 -32.58
C GLN A 138 -55.05 19.36 -31.86
N ARG A 139 -56.16 20.11 -31.95
CA ARG A 139 -57.45 19.66 -31.38
C ARG A 139 -57.90 18.33 -31.97
N LYS A 140 -57.72 18.14 -33.27
CA LYS A 140 -58.05 16.87 -33.93
C LYS A 140 -57.20 15.71 -33.40
N ARG A 141 -55.91 15.92 -33.19
CA ARG A 141 -55.01 14.92 -32.58
C ARG A 141 -55.28 14.66 -31.10
N GLU A 142 -55.66 15.68 -30.33
CA GLU A 142 -56.07 15.52 -28.93
C GLU A 142 -57.36 14.69 -28.84
N ILE A 143 -58.31 14.88 -29.75
CA ILE A 143 -59.54 14.08 -29.81
C ILE A 143 -59.26 12.65 -30.32
N GLU A 144 -58.36 12.48 -31.30
CA GLU A 144 -57.95 11.16 -31.80
C GLU A 144 -57.19 10.36 -30.72
N ASN A 145 -56.26 10.98 -29.99
CA ASN A 145 -55.56 10.33 -28.88
C ASN A 145 -56.47 10.04 -27.68
N GLN A 146 -57.42 10.93 -27.34
CA GLN A 146 -58.39 10.68 -26.27
C GLN A 146 -59.31 9.48 -26.56
N ASN A 147 -59.55 9.16 -27.83
CA ASN A 147 -60.36 8.01 -28.22
C ASN A 147 -59.55 6.71 -28.35
N GLU A 148 -58.23 6.78 -28.60
CA GLU A 148 -57.36 5.60 -28.64
C GLU A 148 -56.87 5.18 -27.24
N ASP A 149 -56.73 6.11 -26.30
CA ASP A 149 -56.21 5.82 -24.95
C ASP A 149 -57.30 5.31 -23.97
N SER A 150 -58.59 5.37 -24.33
CA SER A 150 -59.69 4.93 -23.45
C SER A 150 -59.89 3.42 -23.36
N GLU A 151 -59.22 2.61 -24.19
CA GLU A 151 -59.38 1.15 -24.16
C GLU A 151 -58.23 0.39 -23.49
N ASN A 152 -57.10 1.03 -23.13
CA ASN A 152 -55.97 0.25 -22.60
C ASN A 152 -54.93 1.03 -21.77
N MET A 153 -55.26 1.52 -20.57
CA MET A 153 -54.31 1.60 -19.44
C MET A 153 -54.97 2.16 -18.16
N GLY A 154 -55.02 1.35 -17.10
CA GLY A 154 -55.17 1.85 -15.74
C GLY A 154 -53.88 2.57 -15.33
N LEU A 155 -53.86 3.90 -15.44
CA LEU A 155 -52.74 4.73 -14.99
C LEU A 155 -53.30 5.96 -14.29
N GLU A 156 -52.75 6.23 -13.11
CA GLU A 156 -53.09 7.33 -12.22
C GLU A 156 -53.12 8.66 -12.98
N PHE A 157 -54.27 9.33 -12.96
CA PHE A 157 -54.42 10.70 -13.44
C PHE A 157 -53.45 11.60 -12.65
N PHE A 158 -52.43 12.14 -13.33
CA PHE A 158 -51.64 13.23 -12.78
C PHE A 158 -52.54 14.47 -12.64
N ASP A 159 -52.76 14.90 -11.41
CA ASP A 159 -53.42 16.15 -11.09
C ASP A 159 -52.52 17.32 -11.51
N ASP A 160 -52.78 17.90 -12.70
CA ASP A 160 -52.06 19.05 -13.27
C ASP A 160 -52.14 20.34 -12.41
N GLY A 161 -52.84 20.29 -11.26
CA GLY A 161 -53.03 21.42 -10.34
C GLY A 161 -51.86 21.75 -9.42
N GLU A 162 -50.97 20.80 -9.08
CA GLU A 162 -49.94 20.98 -8.03
C GLU A 162 -48.54 21.36 -8.52
N ASP A 163 -48.28 21.40 -9.83
CA ASP A 163 -46.92 21.57 -10.37
C ASP A 163 -46.31 22.98 -10.22
N LEU A 164 -47.09 23.96 -9.75
CA LEU A 164 -46.67 25.37 -9.60
C LEU A 164 -45.67 25.63 -8.44
N GLY A 165 -45.26 24.60 -7.69
CA GLY A 165 -44.30 24.71 -6.59
C GLY A 165 -42.99 23.92 -6.75
N LYS A 166 -42.86 23.07 -7.79
CA LYS A 166 -41.69 22.21 -7.94
C LYS A 166 -40.47 23.03 -8.33
N ASN A 167 -39.35 22.86 -7.64
CA ASN A 167 -38.11 23.56 -7.97
C ASN A 167 -37.61 23.16 -9.37
N PRO A 168 -37.23 24.09 -10.27
CA PRO A 168 -36.77 23.74 -11.61
C PRO A 168 -35.50 22.87 -11.58
N ALA A 169 -34.67 22.97 -10.53
CA ALA A 169 -33.51 22.11 -10.32
C ALA A 169 -33.87 20.67 -9.88
N ALA A 170 -35.12 20.43 -9.47
CA ALA A 170 -35.62 19.11 -9.08
C ALA A 170 -36.27 18.34 -10.24
N ILE A 171 -36.52 19.00 -11.38
CA ILE A 171 -37.22 18.38 -12.52
C ILE A 171 -36.20 17.60 -13.36
N PRO A 172 -36.29 16.25 -13.44
CA PRO A 172 -35.35 15.44 -14.21
C PRO A 172 -35.56 15.62 -15.71
N ALA A 173 -34.46 15.64 -16.46
CA ALA A 173 -34.45 15.77 -17.92
C ALA A 173 -34.50 14.39 -18.60
N PRO A 174 -35.51 14.10 -19.45
CA PRO A 174 -35.50 12.89 -20.30
C PRO A 174 -34.35 12.92 -21.32
N PRO A 175 -33.90 11.76 -21.85
CA PRO A 175 -34.42 10.40 -21.64
C PRO A 175 -33.86 9.68 -20.40
N ASN A 176 -32.72 10.11 -19.86
CA ASN A 176 -32.00 9.39 -18.79
C ASN A 176 -32.23 9.98 -17.39
N LEU A 177 -33.32 10.73 -17.22
CA LEU A 177 -33.70 11.35 -15.94
C LEU A 177 -32.56 12.17 -15.28
N PHE A 178 -31.71 12.82 -16.08
CA PHE A 178 -30.62 13.62 -15.54
C PHE A 178 -31.19 14.85 -14.85
N LEU A 179 -30.98 14.99 -13.53
CA LEU A 179 -31.23 16.28 -12.90
C LEU A 179 -30.30 17.35 -13.49
N PRO A 180 -30.70 18.62 -13.46
CA PRO A 180 -29.87 19.75 -13.86
C PRO A 180 -28.45 19.72 -13.30
N ILE A 181 -28.26 19.32 -12.04
CA ILE A 181 -26.92 19.19 -11.46
C ILE A 181 -26.05 18.13 -12.16
N HIS A 182 -26.61 16.99 -12.58
CA HIS A 182 -25.90 15.98 -13.37
C HIS A 182 -25.51 16.52 -14.75
N LEU A 183 -26.43 17.26 -15.40
CA LEU A 183 -26.15 17.90 -16.69
C LEU A 183 -25.03 18.94 -16.56
N ALA A 184 -25.03 19.73 -15.48
CA ALA A 184 -23.99 20.69 -15.19
C ALA A 184 -22.61 20.00 -15.03
N VAL A 185 -22.53 18.98 -14.17
CA VAL A 185 -21.29 18.19 -13.99
C VAL A 185 -20.81 17.60 -15.32
N LYS A 186 -21.69 16.90 -16.05
CA LYS A 186 -21.36 16.32 -17.36
C LYS A 186 -20.81 17.35 -18.33
N ARG A 187 -21.45 18.52 -18.38
CA ARG A 187 -21.09 19.61 -19.27
C ARG A 187 -19.70 20.18 -18.94
N PHE A 188 -19.41 20.45 -17.67
CA PHE A 188 -18.12 21.01 -17.28
C PHE A 188 -16.98 20.05 -17.60
N MET A 189 -17.18 18.76 -17.36
CA MET A 189 -16.14 17.76 -17.61
C MET A 189 -15.94 17.47 -19.10
N THR A 190 -16.96 17.66 -19.95
CA THR A 190 -16.83 17.47 -21.42
C THR A 190 -16.28 18.68 -22.16
N ARG A 191 -16.55 19.91 -21.69
CA ARG A 191 -16.12 21.14 -22.36
C ARG A 191 -14.59 21.28 -22.43
N ASP A 192 -13.90 20.87 -21.38
CA ASP A 192 -12.44 20.90 -21.30
C ASP A 192 -11.75 20.05 -22.37
N ARG A 193 -12.42 19.02 -22.89
CA ARG A 193 -11.90 18.19 -23.97
C ARG A 193 -11.89 18.94 -25.30
N ASN A 194 -13.02 19.53 -25.68
CA ASN A 194 -13.14 20.27 -26.95
C ASN A 194 -12.18 21.46 -27.01
N ASN A 195 -11.88 22.08 -25.86
CA ASN A 195 -10.90 23.17 -25.81
C ASN A 195 -9.46 22.68 -26.04
N LYS A 196 -9.08 21.49 -25.54
CA LYS A 196 -7.75 20.91 -25.78
C LYS A 196 -7.51 20.57 -27.24
N ASP A 197 -8.54 20.10 -27.95
CA ASP A 197 -8.43 19.78 -29.37
C ASP A 197 -8.29 21.07 -30.22
N ALA A 198 -8.96 22.15 -29.82
CA ALA A 198 -8.81 23.47 -30.45
C ALA A 198 -7.47 24.16 -30.08
N GLU A 199 -6.99 24.02 -28.84
CA GLU A 199 -5.74 24.62 -28.39
C GLU A 199 -4.49 23.89 -28.89
N ARG A 200 -4.58 22.64 -29.39
CA ARG A 200 -3.43 21.97 -30.02
C ARG A 200 -2.94 22.67 -31.30
N GLU A 201 -3.71 23.59 -31.88
CA GLU A 201 -3.29 24.45 -33.00
C GLU A 201 -2.62 25.77 -32.57
N VAL A 202 -2.64 26.15 -31.29
CA VAL A 202 -2.15 27.46 -30.83
C VAL A 202 -1.23 27.29 -29.60
N ARG A 203 -0.03 27.89 -29.66
CA ARG A 203 1.09 27.72 -28.71
C ARG A 203 0.70 27.68 -27.21
N PRO A 204 1.45 26.93 -26.37
CA PRO A 204 1.06 26.64 -25.01
C PRO A 204 1.38 27.81 -24.05
N GLU A 205 0.40 28.67 -23.78
CA GLU A 205 0.41 29.54 -22.60
C GLU A 205 -0.19 28.77 -21.40
N TYR A 206 0.67 28.33 -20.48
CA TYR A 206 0.33 27.42 -19.37
C TYR A 206 -0.53 28.04 -18.24
N GLN A 207 -1.03 29.27 -18.37
CA GLN A 207 -1.52 30.06 -17.24
C GLN A 207 -3.06 30.20 -17.10
N LYS A 208 -3.88 29.69 -18.04
CA LYS A 208 -5.35 29.92 -18.03
C LYS A 208 -6.24 28.78 -17.53
N ARG A 209 -5.70 27.61 -17.13
CA ARG A 209 -6.55 26.46 -16.71
C ARG A 209 -7.37 26.66 -15.43
N GLY A 210 -6.92 27.49 -14.49
CA GLY A 210 -7.62 27.65 -13.19
C GLY A 210 -8.98 28.35 -13.28
N ALA A 211 -9.16 29.27 -14.23
CA ALA A 211 -10.35 30.13 -14.30
C ALA A 211 -11.63 29.38 -14.73
N VAL A 212 -11.51 28.27 -15.46
CA VAL A 212 -12.69 27.50 -15.92
C VAL A 212 -13.29 26.68 -14.76
N THR A 213 -12.44 26.15 -13.89
CA THR A 213 -12.87 25.31 -12.77
C THR A 213 -13.55 26.11 -11.65
N GLU A 214 -13.12 27.34 -11.39
CA GLU A 214 -13.76 28.23 -10.40
C GLU A 214 -15.20 28.57 -10.81
N LYS A 215 -15.41 28.91 -12.08
CA LYS A 215 -16.76 29.19 -12.62
C LYS A 215 -17.68 27.98 -12.51
N ALA A 216 -17.16 26.78 -12.70
CA ALA A 216 -17.93 25.54 -12.54
C ALA A 216 -18.38 25.34 -11.08
N ALA A 217 -17.49 25.59 -10.12
CA ALA A 217 -17.81 25.50 -8.70
C ALA A 217 -18.92 26.48 -8.30
N ASP A 218 -18.87 27.73 -8.78
CA ASP A 218 -19.91 28.74 -8.50
C ASP A 218 -21.28 28.36 -9.08
N LEU A 219 -21.32 27.84 -10.30
CA LEU A 219 -22.56 27.37 -10.93
C LEU A 219 -23.15 26.18 -10.17
N LEU A 220 -22.31 25.25 -9.71
CA LEU A 220 -22.74 24.13 -8.88
C LEU A 220 -23.26 24.60 -7.52
N ARG A 221 -22.61 25.57 -6.86
CA ARG A 221 -23.11 26.17 -5.60
C ARG A 221 -24.52 26.72 -5.74
N VAL A 222 -24.80 27.44 -6.83
CA VAL A 222 -26.14 28.00 -7.10
C VAL A 222 -27.17 26.91 -7.34
N LEU A 223 -26.81 25.85 -8.09
CA LEU A 223 -27.69 24.69 -8.30
C LEU A 223 -27.98 23.92 -7.02
N ILE A 224 -26.97 23.71 -6.18
CA ILE A 224 -27.10 23.01 -4.88
C ILE A 224 -27.91 23.83 -3.90
N ALA A 225 -27.68 25.15 -3.82
CA ALA A 225 -28.47 26.06 -3.00
C ALA A 225 -29.94 26.08 -3.42
N ALA A 226 -30.22 25.93 -4.72
CA ALA A 226 -31.58 25.77 -5.20
C ALA A 226 -32.15 24.40 -4.78
N TYR A 227 -31.45 23.29 -5.04
CA TYR A 227 -31.95 21.94 -4.76
C TYR A 227 -30.90 21.04 -4.09
N PRO A 228 -30.76 21.09 -2.76
CA PRO A 228 -29.70 20.39 -2.04
C PRO A 228 -29.85 18.86 -2.11
N SER A 229 -31.09 18.35 -2.16
CA SER A 229 -31.37 16.92 -2.36
C SER A 229 -30.84 16.37 -3.69
N GLY A 230 -30.55 17.26 -4.65
CA GLY A 230 -29.94 16.89 -5.93
C GLY A 230 -28.53 16.30 -5.80
N LEU A 231 -27.82 16.56 -4.70
CA LEU A 231 -26.49 15.95 -4.41
C LEU A 231 -26.57 14.44 -4.17
N VAL A 232 -27.69 13.97 -3.63
CA VAL A 232 -27.95 12.58 -3.24
C VAL A 232 -28.72 11.84 -4.35
N ALA A 233 -29.43 12.58 -5.19
CA ALA A 233 -30.21 12.03 -6.27
C ALA A 233 -29.34 11.29 -7.28
N ARG A 234 -29.84 10.15 -7.75
CA ARG A 234 -29.18 9.30 -8.73
C ARG A 234 -29.73 9.58 -10.13
N ASP A 235 -28.87 9.49 -11.13
CA ASP A 235 -29.29 9.46 -12.54
C ASP A 235 -29.92 8.09 -12.92
N ALA A 236 -30.33 7.91 -14.20
CA ALA A 236 -30.85 6.62 -14.68
C ALA A 236 -29.84 5.46 -14.61
N HIS A 237 -28.55 5.73 -14.41
CA HIS A 237 -27.52 4.72 -14.19
C HIS A 237 -27.26 4.48 -12.70
N GLY A 238 -28.01 5.15 -11.82
CA GLY A 238 -27.84 5.04 -10.38
C GLY A 238 -26.66 5.83 -9.82
N ARG A 239 -26.15 6.83 -10.55
CA ARG A 239 -24.95 7.58 -10.20
C ARG A 239 -25.32 8.93 -9.64
N THR A 240 -24.68 9.32 -8.56
CA THR A 240 -24.80 10.68 -8.01
C THR A 240 -23.99 11.67 -8.86
N PRO A 241 -24.22 12.99 -8.72
CA PRO A 241 -23.41 13.98 -9.40
C PRO A 241 -21.92 13.88 -9.07
N LEU A 242 -21.59 13.55 -7.81
CA LEU A 242 -20.22 13.29 -7.38
C LEU A 242 -19.63 12.09 -8.13
N LEU A 243 -20.33 10.96 -8.16
CA LEU A 243 -19.84 9.78 -8.85
C LEU A 243 -19.69 10.01 -10.36
N MET A 244 -20.60 10.77 -10.97
CA MET A 244 -20.52 11.17 -12.37
C MET A 244 -19.29 12.03 -12.67
N ALA A 245 -18.90 12.91 -11.74
CA ALA A 245 -17.68 13.70 -11.85
C ALA A 245 -16.42 12.81 -11.76
N LEU A 246 -16.40 11.85 -10.83
CA LEU A 246 -15.26 10.96 -10.60
C LEU A 246 -15.07 9.92 -11.72
N LEU A 247 -16.16 9.43 -12.33
CA LEU A 247 -16.12 8.46 -13.42
C LEU A 247 -15.70 9.08 -14.77
N ASN A 248 -15.53 10.40 -14.85
CA ASN A 248 -15.11 11.02 -16.09
C ASN A 248 -13.60 10.83 -16.31
N ARG A 249 -13.26 9.96 -17.28
CA ARG A 249 -11.88 9.61 -17.62
C ARG A 249 -11.12 10.72 -18.35
N ASP A 250 -11.83 11.64 -19.00
CA ASP A 250 -11.21 12.64 -19.86
C ASP A 250 -10.62 13.81 -19.03
N THR A 251 -11.27 14.14 -17.91
CA THR A 251 -10.97 15.31 -17.10
C THR A 251 -11.15 15.00 -15.62
N LEU A 252 -10.06 15.12 -14.86
CA LEU A 252 -10.10 14.96 -13.41
C LEU A 252 -10.82 16.18 -12.81
N PRO A 253 -11.84 15.99 -11.94
CA PRO A 253 -12.51 17.09 -11.29
C PRO A 253 -11.53 17.88 -10.42
N SER A 254 -11.70 19.20 -10.36
CA SER A 254 -10.92 20.01 -9.42
C SER A 254 -11.31 19.67 -7.98
N HIS A 255 -10.37 19.84 -7.07
CA HIS A 255 -10.59 19.60 -5.64
C HIS A 255 -11.77 20.42 -5.10
N GLU A 256 -11.90 21.67 -5.52
CA GLU A 256 -13.03 22.53 -5.15
C GLU A 256 -14.38 22.02 -5.66
N VAL A 257 -14.45 21.51 -6.90
CA VAL A 257 -15.69 20.91 -7.43
C VAL A 257 -16.09 19.69 -6.60
N VAL A 258 -15.13 18.86 -6.18
CA VAL A 258 -15.39 17.72 -5.30
C VAL A 258 -15.90 18.18 -3.93
N GLU A 259 -15.31 19.20 -3.32
CA GLU A 259 -15.78 19.76 -2.04
C GLU A 259 -17.21 20.32 -2.14
N VAL A 260 -17.54 21.01 -3.25
CA VAL A 260 -18.89 21.51 -3.52
C VAL A 260 -19.87 20.35 -3.70
N LEU A 261 -19.50 19.29 -4.44
CA LEU A 261 -20.36 18.11 -4.66
C LEU A 261 -20.48 17.21 -3.42
N LEU A 262 -19.56 17.30 -2.47
CA LEU A 262 -19.69 16.70 -1.14
C LEU A 262 -20.55 17.54 -0.19
N GLY A 263 -20.90 18.76 -0.59
CA GLY A 263 -21.68 19.70 0.20
C GLY A 263 -20.88 20.49 1.24
N LEU A 264 -19.54 20.37 1.27
CA LEU A 264 -18.67 21.02 2.26
C LEU A 264 -18.61 22.55 2.10
N ARG A 265 -18.86 23.06 0.89
CA ARG A 265 -18.82 24.50 0.54
C ARG A 265 -20.19 25.08 0.18
N SER A 266 -21.29 24.38 0.43
CA SER A 266 -22.64 24.85 0.07
C SER A 266 -23.40 25.36 1.29
N VAL A 267 -23.79 26.63 1.24
CA VAL A 267 -24.59 27.29 2.28
C VAL A 267 -25.94 26.55 2.41
N GLY A 268 -26.31 26.18 3.64
CA GLY A 268 -27.56 25.44 3.95
C GLY A 268 -27.46 23.92 3.87
N PHE A 269 -26.38 23.40 3.28
CA PHE A 269 -25.97 22.01 3.44
C PHE A 269 -24.83 21.99 4.45
N GLU A 270 -25.17 22.11 5.73
CA GLU A 270 -24.25 21.65 6.77
C GLU A 270 -24.11 20.15 6.54
N ALA A 271 -23.02 19.74 5.89
CA ALA A 271 -22.60 18.35 5.91
C ALA A 271 -22.52 18.02 7.39
N CYS A 272 -23.53 17.30 7.91
CA CYS A 272 -23.55 16.90 9.30
C CYS A 272 -22.18 16.30 9.56
N SER A 273 -21.42 16.91 10.47
CA SER A 273 -20.17 16.32 10.97
C SER A 273 -20.45 14.84 11.14
N PRO A 274 -19.67 13.93 10.52
CA PRO A 274 -20.00 12.52 10.47
C PRO A 274 -20.40 12.11 11.89
N PRO A 275 -21.67 11.71 12.10
CA PRO A 275 -22.15 11.49 13.44
C PRO A 275 -21.27 10.40 14.06
N SER A 276 -21.03 10.44 15.37
CA SER A 276 -20.05 9.58 16.05
C SER A 276 -20.26 8.07 15.82
N TRP A 277 -21.43 7.65 15.32
CA TRP A 277 -21.72 6.27 14.93
C TRP A 277 -21.17 5.85 13.56
N ALA A 278 -20.74 6.78 12.71
CA ALA A 278 -20.20 6.50 11.37
C ALA A 278 -18.90 5.67 11.41
N ASP A 279 -18.28 5.54 12.59
CA ASP A 279 -17.10 4.71 12.80
C ASP A 279 -17.42 3.21 12.95
N ASP A 280 -18.66 2.82 13.32
CA ASP A 280 -18.97 1.45 13.74
C ASP A 280 -20.15 0.75 13.03
N ILE A 281 -21.01 1.45 12.28
CA ILE A 281 -22.21 0.84 11.67
C ILE A 281 -21.98 0.43 10.21
N PRO A 282 -22.20 -0.86 9.84
CA PRO A 282 -22.14 -1.30 8.45
C PRO A 282 -23.22 -0.60 7.61
N LEU A 283 -22.79 0.06 6.52
CA LEU A 283 -23.68 0.79 5.59
C LEU A 283 -24.87 -0.06 5.09
N HIS A 284 -24.68 -1.38 4.98
CA HIS A 284 -25.71 -2.32 4.54
C HIS A 284 -26.94 -2.31 5.46
N ASP A 285 -26.79 -2.12 6.77
CA ASP A 285 -27.92 -2.07 7.70
C ASP A 285 -28.73 -0.78 7.57
N ILE A 286 -28.07 0.32 7.21
CA ILE A 286 -28.72 1.63 6.98
C ILE A 286 -29.54 1.57 5.69
N LEU A 287 -28.95 1.02 4.61
CA LEU A 287 -29.64 0.90 3.33
C LEU A 287 -30.78 -0.12 3.38
N ARG A 288 -30.59 -1.27 4.07
CA ARG A 288 -31.64 -2.28 4.23
C ARG A 288 -32.85 -1.75 5.01
N ARG A 289 -32.64 -0.88 6.00
CA ARG A 289 -33.72 -0.24 6.77
C ARG A 289 -34.44 0.86 5.98
N GLN A 290 -33.84 1.39 4.92
CA GLN A 290 -34.42 2.46 4.13
C GLN A 290 -35.63 1.97 3.30
N ASP A 291 -35.58 0.73 2.82
CA ASP A 291 -36.67 0.13 2.04
C ASP A 291 -37.90 -0.23 2.90
N GLU A 292 -37.72 -0.43 4.21
CA GLU A 292 -38.79 -0.86 5.13
C GLU A 292 -39.49 0.32 5.86
N SER A 293 -38.93 1.53 5.81
CA SER A 293 -39.39 2.68 6.62
C SER A 293 -39.66 3.92 5.78
N SER A 294 -40.92 4.08 5.34
CA SER A 294 -41.44 5.29 4.66
C SER A 294 -41.33 6.59 5.50
N CYS A 295 -41.01 6.51 6.80
CA CYS A 295 -40.93 7.66 7.72
C CYS A 295 -39.54 8.28 7.94
N LEU A 296 -38.45 7.79 7.31
CA LEU A 296 -37.09 8.34 7.48
C LEU A 296 -36.71 9.43 6.45
N THR A 297 -37.71 10.11 5.88
CA THR A 297 -37.60 11.03 4.73
C THR A 297 -36.77 12.31 4.94
N SER A 298 -36.11 12.51 6.09
CA SER A 298 -35.32 13.72 6.37
C SER A 298 -33.86 13.47 6.77
N VAL A 299 -33.39 12.22 6.85
CA VAL A 299 -31.98 11.96 7.14
C VAL A 299 -31.14 12.36 5.92
N ARG A 300 -30.47 13.51 6.00
CA ARG A 300 -29.56 14.02 4.97
C ARG A 300 -28.39 13.04 4.79
N LEU A 301 -28.47 12.21 3.77
CA LEU A 301 -27.39 11.30 3.40
C LEU A 301 -26.22 12.09 2.80
N ASN A 302 -25.00 11.75 3.21
CA ASN A 302 -23.80 12.29 2.60
C ASN A 302 -23.64 11.71 1.18
N PRO A 303 -23.39 12.53 0.13
CA PRO A 303 -23.15 12.05 -1.23
C PRO A 303 -22.04 11.00 -1.34
N ALA A 304 -21.05 11.02 -0.43
CA ALA A 304 -19.97 10.04 -0.35
C ALA A 304 -20.44 8.63 0.05
N MET A 305 -21.63 8.49 0.66
CA MET A 305 -22.18 7.23 1.15
C MET A 305 -23.02 6.49 0.10
N ILE A 306 -23.29 7.11 -1.05
CA ILE A 306 -24.27 6.59 -2.00
C ILE A 306 -23.54 5.77 -3.06
N PRO A 307 -23.71 4.43 -3.08
CA PRO A 307 -23.06 3.60 -4.08
C PRO A 307 -23.73 3.75 -5.45
N ALA A 308 -22.98 3.45 -6.51
CA ALA A 308 -23.52 3.27 -7.85
C ALA A 308 -24.50 2.08 -7.88
N VAL A 309 -25.60 2.16 -8.64
CA VAL A 309 -26.55 1.03 -8.72
C VAL A 309 -25.97 -0.15 -9.49
N ASP A 310 -25.15 0.09 -10.51
CA ASP A 310 -24.61 -0.95 -11.41
C ASP A 310 -23.50 -1.80 -10.77
N SER A 311 -22.68 -1.20 -9.92
CA SER A 311 -21.44 -1.80 -9.41
C SER A 311 -21.35 -1.81 -7.88
N SER A 312 -22.31 -1.18 -7.20
CA SER A 312 -22.27 -0.83 -5.78
C SER A 312 -20.97 -0.16 -5.31
N GLN A 313 -20.22 0.44 -6.23
CA GLN A 313 -19.02 1.20 -5.89
C GLN A 313 -19.38 2.53 -5.24
N LEU A 314 -18.81 2.78 -4.07
CA LEU A 314 -18.85 4.11 -3.45
C LEU A 314 -17.95 5.09 -4.21
N PRO A 315 -18.17 6.41 -4.09
CA PRO A 315 -17.26 7.43 -4.60
C PRO A 315 -15.79 7.21 -4.21
N LEU A 316 -15.52 6.70 -3.00
CA LEU A 316 -14.16 6.39 -2.56
C LEU A 316 -13.53 5.23 -3.37
N HIS A 317 -14.31 4.23 -3.80
CA HIS A 317 -13.83 3.15 -4.65
C HIS A 317 -13.38 3.68 -6.01
N VAL A 318 -14.22 4.51 -6.64
CA VAL A 318 -13.93 5.11 -7.95
C VAL A 318 -12.75 6.07 -7.87
N ALA A 319 -12.68 6.90 -6.81
CA ALA A 319 -11.53 7.78 -6.60
C ALA A 319 -10.23 6.99 -6.36
N ALA A 320 -10.28 5.87 -5.63
CA ALA A 320 -9.11 5.02 -5.40
C ALA A 320 -8.67 4.32 -6.68
N GLU A 321 -9.61 3.93 -7.55
CA GLU A 321 -9.34 3.37 -8.87
C GLU A 321 -8.75 4.43 -9.80
N GLU A 322 -9.50 5.47 -10.15
CA GLU A 322 -9.16 6.39 -11.25
C GLU A 322 -8.25 7.55 -10.82
N MET A 323 -8.17 7.88 -9.52
CA MET A 323 -7.51 9.10 -9.01
C MET A 323 -6.42 8.84 -7.95
N ALA A 324 -5.80 7.66 -7.98
CA ALA A 324 -4.77 7.23 -7.02
C ALA A 324 -3.59 8.20 -6.83
N SER A 325 -3.32 9.05 -7.82
CA SER A 325 -2.26 10.08 -7.78
C SER A 325 -2.68 11.36 -7.04
N ASN A 326 -3.98 11.65 -6.94
CA ASN A 326 -4.51 12.87 -6.35
C ASN A 326 -4.93 12.65 -4.89
N SER A 327 -3.97 12.78 -3.99
CA SER A 327 -4.18 12.53 -2.55
C SER A 327 -5.17 13.51 -1.92
N THR A 328 -5.30 14.75 -2.42
CA THR A 328 -6.20 15.76 -1.80
C THR A 328 -7.66 15.39 -2.00
N ILE A 329 -8.04 14.95 -3.20
CA ILE A 329 -9.40 14.52 -3.51
C ILE A 329 -9.78 13.28 -2.70
N LEU A 330 -8.88 12.29 -2.64
CA LEU A 330 -9.09 11.08 -1.84
C LEU A 330 -9.21 11.37 -0.35
N THR A 331 -8.37 12.25 0.19
CA THR A 331 -8.44 12.67 1.60
C THR A 331 -9.75 13.39 1.90
N THR A 332 -10.22 14.22 0.97
CA THR A 332 -11.48 14.95 1.10
C THR A 332 -12.67 13.99 1.12
N ILE A 333 -12.74 13.06 0.16
CA ILE A 333 -13.81 12.04 0.11
C ILE A 333 -13.77 11.14 1.35
N TYR A 334 -12.57 10.72 1.77
CA TYR A 334 -12.38 9.93 2.99
C TYR A 334 -12.83 10.68 4.24
N SER A 335 -12.51 11.97 4.38
CA SER A 335 -12.91 12.78 5.54
C SER A 335 -14.43 12.93 5.67
N CYS A 336 -15.15 12.89 4.55
CA CYS A 336 -16.61 12.90 4.52
C CYS A 336 -17.24 11.58 4.96
N TYR A 337 -16.60 10.44 4.65
CA TYR A 337 -17.10 9.12 5.03
C TYR A 337 -15.96 8.10 5.22
N PRO A 338 -15.30 8.07 6.39
CA PRO A 338 -14.14 7.21 6.64
C PRO A 338 -14.50 5.71 6.64
N GLY A 339 -15.74 5.38 7.05
CA GLY A 339 -16.27 4.01 7.02
C GLY A 339 -16.31 3.37 5.63
N ALA A 340 -16.29 4.18 4.55
CA ALA A 340 -16.23 3.69 3.16
C ALA A 340 -15.05 2.76 2.89
N VAL A 341 -13.96 2.89 3.65
CA VAL A 341 -12.76 2.06 3.51
C VAL A 341 -13.04 0.57 3.75
N GLN A 342 -14.00 0.24 4.61
CA GLN A 342 -14.38 -1.15 4.93
C GLN A 342 -15.52 -1.69 4.07
N VAL A 343 -16.25 -0.81 3.36
CA VAL A 343 -17.38 -1.22 2.51
C VAL A 343 -16.84 -1.92 1.28
N GLN A 344 -17.42 -3.07 0.95
CA GLN A 344 -17.11 -3.83 -0.25
C GLN A 344 -18.08 -3.47 -1.38
N ASP A 345 -17.57 -3.38 -2.61
CA ASP A 345 -18.38 -3.28 -3.83
C ASP A 345 -19.06 -4.63 -4.19
N LEU A 346 -19.76 -4.70 -5.33
CA LEU A 346 -20.55 -5.87 -5.74
C LEU A 346 -19.68 -7.11 -5.96
N ARG A 347 -18.36 -6.92 -6.11
CA ARG A 347 -17.37 -7.98 -6.28
C ARG A 347 -16.62 -8.27 -5.00
N GLY A 348 -17.05 -7.74 -3.86
CA GLY A 348 -16.37 -7.91 -2.58
C GLY A 348 -15.13 -7.04 -2.43
N ARG A 349 -14.88 -6.06 -3.30
CA ARG A 349 -13.64 -5.30 -3.28
C ARG A 349 -13.79 -4.05 -2.43
N THR A 350 -12.80 -3.81 -1.58
CA THR A 350 -12.65 -2.54 -0.86
C THR A 350 -11.94 -1.49 -1.73
N PRO A 351 -11.90 -0.21 -1.32
CA PRO A 351 -11.17 0.82 -2.06
C PRO A 351 -9.68 0.47 -2.24
N VAL A 352 -9.05 -0.21 -1.27
CA VAL A 352 -7.66 -0.67 -1.36
C VAL A 352 -7.48 -1.71 -2.46
N HIS A 353 -8.44 -2.62 -2.66
CA HIS A 353 -8.36 -3.59 -3.75
C HIS A 353 -8.35 -2.89 -5.11
N ASN A 354 -9.22 -1.88 -5.29
CA ASN A 354 -9.28 -1.13 -6.55
C ASN A 354 -8.03 -0.26 -6.76
N LEU A 355 -7.49 0.34 -5.68
CA LEU A 355 -6.21 1.05 -5.71
C LEU A 355 -5.06 0.16 -6.19
N LEU A 356 -4.92 -1.03 -5.59
CA LEU A 356 -3.84 -1.97 -5.91
C LEU A 356 -4.02 -2.65 -7.26
N ARG A 357 -5.27 -2.88 -7.69
CA ARG A 357 -5.54 -3.40 -9.03
C ARG A 357 -5.16 -2.39 -10.12
N ASN A 358 -5.36 -1.10 -9.86
CA ASN A 358 -5.01 -0.05 -10.82
C ASN A 358 -3.55 0.42 -10.73
N TYR A 359 -2.72 -0.24 -9.91
CA TYR A 359 -1.28 0.02 -9.82
C TYR A 359 -0.60 -0.04 -11.21
N GLN A 360 -1.18 -0.81 -12.14
CA GLN A 360 -0.71 -0.93 -13.51
C GLN A 360 -0.83 0.37 -14.32
N ARG A 361 -1.88 1.16 -14.08
CA ARG A 361 -2.15 2.39 -14.83
C ARG A 361 -1.62 3.61 -14.11
N VAL A 362 -1.83 3.67 -12.79
CA VAL A 362 -1.49 4.84 -11.97
C VAL A 362 -0.75 4.36 -10.73
N ARG A 363 0.48 4.85 -10.54
CA ARG A 363 1.25 4.57 -9.31
C ARG A 363 0.54 5.26 -8.13
N PRO A 364 0.04 4.50 -7.14
CA PRO A 364 -0.66 5.08 -6.01
C PRO A 364 0.32 5.86 -5.14
N ASN A 365 -0.12 7.00 -4.65
CA ASN A 365 0.62 7.73 -3.65
C ASN A 365 0.64 6.89 -2.34
N PRO A 366 1.80 6.60 -1.72
CA PRO A 366 1.85 5.85 -0.47
C PRO A 366 1.03 6.47 0.67
N TYR A 367 0.82 7.79 0.68
CA TYR A 367 -0.09 8.44 1.64
C TYR A 367 -1.54 7.99 1.47
N VAL A 368 -1.98 7.79 0.22
CA VAL A 368 -3.32 7.25 -0.07
C VAL A 368 -3.43 5.82 0.41
N LEU A 369 -2.38 5.02 0.20
CA LEU A 369 -2.38 3.64 0.69
C LEU A 369 -2.49 3.61 2.21
N ASP A 370 -1.78 4.46 2.94
CA ASP A 370 -1.88 4.53 4.41
C ASP A 370 -3.27 4.99 4.88
N LEU A 371 -3.83 5.98 4.20
CA LEU A 371 -5.18 6.49 4.49
C LEU A 371 -6.25 5.40 4.34
N LEU A 372 -6.15 4.60 3.28
CA LEU A 372 -7.13 3.54 2.98
C LEU A 372 -6.84 2.22 3.71
N LEU A 373 -5.65 2.06 4.28
CA LEU A 373 -5.25 0.80 4.91
C LEU A 373 -5.68 0.77 6.38
N THR A 374 -6.65 -0.10 6.67
CA THR A 374 -7.00 -0.49 8.05
C THR A 374 -6.73 -1.98 8.25
N ASP A 375 -6.57 -2.39 9.52
CA ASP A 375 -6.25 -3.78 9.83
C ASP A 375 -7.31 -4.75 9.31
N ARG A 376 -8.59 -4.37 9.41
CA ARG A 376 -9.71 -5.14 8.88
C ARG A 376 -9.65 -5.23 7.35
N VAL A 377 -9.41 -4.12 6.66
CA VAL A 377 -9.36 -4.09 5.20
C VAL A 377 -8.23 -4.93 4.62
N ALA A 378 -7.11 -4.99 5.33
CA ALA A 378 -5.97 -5.82 4.95
C ALA A 378 -6.29 -7.33 4.95
N GLU A 379 -7.31 -7.75 5.72
CA GLU A 379 -7.79 -9.13 5.87
C GLU A 379 -9.00 -9.46 4.98
N ILE A 380 -9.79 -8.45 4.59
CA ILE A 380 -10.95 -8.62 3.70
C ILE A 380 -10.50 -9.21 2.36
N ARG A 381 -11.26 -10.18 1.87
CA ARG A 381 -11.06 -10.81 0.56
C ARG A 381 -12.21 -10.46 -0.38
N ASP A 382 -11.89 -10.32 -1.66
CA ASP A 382 -12.90 -10.14 -2.69
C ASP A 382 -13.58 -11.47 -3.10
N HIS A 383 -14.54 -11.41 -4.03
CA HIS A 383 -15.24 -12.61 -4.53
C HIS A 383 -14.32 -13.59 -5.28
N ASP A 384 -13.14 -13.13 -5.71
CA ASP A 384 -12.10 -13.95 -6.33
C ASP A 384 -11.18 -14.59 -5.27
N ASP A 385 -11.54 -14.50 -3.98
CA ASP A 385 -10.76 -14.90 -2.81
C ASP A 385 -9.38 -14.21 -2.74
N CYS A 386 -9.24 -13.07 -3.43
CA CYS A 386 -8.01 -12.28 -3.47
C CYS A 386 -8.05 -11.22 -2.39
N SER A 387 -7.03 -11.21 -1.55
CA SER A 387 -6.80 -10.13 -0.60
C SER A 387 -6.02 -8.97 -1.25
N PRO A 388 -5.92 -7.81 -0.57
CA PRO A 388 -5.08 -6.70 -1.05
C PRO A 388 -3.62 -7.11 -1.28
N LEU A 389 -3.07 -7.96 -0.41
CA LEU A 389 -1.70 -8.44 -0.53
C LEU A 389 -1.51 -9.37 -1.75
N ASP A 390 -2.50 -10.19 -2.09
CA ASP A 390 -2.42 -11.02 -3.30
C ASP A 390 -2.41 -10.15 -4.56
N LEU A 391 -3.20 -9.06 -4.54
CA LEU A 391 -3.19 -8.05 -5.61
C LEU A 391 -1.84 -7.34 -5.70
N LEU A 392 -1.24 -6.94 -4.57
CA LEU A 392 0.10 -6.34 -4.53
C LEU A 392 1.17 -7.29 -5.10
N VAL A 393 1.10 -8.57 -4.75
CA VAL A 393 2.00 -9.61 -5.27
C VAL A 393 1.81 -9.82 -6.77
N SER A 394 0.58 -9.83 -7.26
CA SER A 394 0.30 -9.98 -8.69
C SER A 394 0.76 -8.76 -9.51
N CYS A 395 0.80 -7.57 -8.89
CA CYS A 395 1.32 -6.33 -9.49
C CYS A 395 2.82 -6.08 -9.20
N SER A 396 3.54 -7.05 -8.64
CA SER A 396 4.94 -6.90 -8.22
C SER A 396 5.90 -6.41 -9.31
N SER A 397 5.66 -6.75 -10.57
CA SER A 397 6.47 -6.28 -11.71
C SER A 397 6.33 -4.79 -12.02
N GLN A 398 5.31 -4.13 -11.48
CA GLN A 398 5.02 -2.71 -11.71
C GLN A 398 5.40 -1.84 -10.50
N VAL A 399 5.64 -2.46 -9.35
CA VAL A 399 6.16 -1.80 -8.16
C VAL A 399 7.55 -1.25 -8.49
N PRO A 400 7.85 0.04 -8.20
CA PRO A 400 9.15 0.61 -8.51
C PRO A 400 10.26 -0.18 -7.83
N GLU A 401 11.40 -0.31 -8.49
CA GLU A 401 12.58 -0.96 -7.90
C GLU A 401 13.19 -0.15 -6.75
N GLN A 402 12.97 1.17 -6.76
CA GLN A 402 13.41 2.07 -5.70
C GLN A 402 12.38 2.16 -4.58
N GLU A 403 12.90 2.23 -3.35
CA GLU A 403 12.08 2.34 -2.14
C GLU A 403 11.41 3.72 -2.06
N PRO A 404 10.08 3.79 -1.91
CA PRO A 404 9.39 5.05 -1.72
C PRO A 404 9.64 5.60 -0.30
N PRO A 405 9.59 6.93 -0.09
CA PRO A 405 9.91 7.58 1.17
C PRO A 405 9.01 7.20 2.37
N LEU A 406 7.91 6.47 2.14
CA LEU A 406 6.90 6.08 3.13
C LEU A 406 6.87 4.57 3.34
N SER A 407 8.03 4.01 3.65
CA SER A 407 8.21 2.57 3.85
C SER A 407 7.43 1.99 5.03
N HIS A 408 7.13 2.79 6.05
CA HIS A 408 6.39 2.36 7.24
C HIS A 408 4.94 1.90 6.93
N VAL A 409 4.33 2.42 5.85
CA VAL A 409 2.99 2.05 5.41
C VAL A 409 2.95 0.58 4.99
N TYR A 410 3.97 0.14 4.24
CA TYR A 410 4.10 -1.25 3.82
C TYR A 410 4.41 -2.17 5.00
N ARG A 411 5.17 -1.69 5.99
CA ARG A 411 5.37 -2.44 7.25
C ARG A 411 4.05 -2.69 7.97
N ARG A 412 3.19 -1.66 8.08
CA ARG A 412 1.83 -1.81 8.64
C ARG A 412 1.02 -2.79 7.79
N PHE A 413 1.03 -2.65 6.47
CA PHE A 413 0.36 -3.55 5.52
C PHE A 413 0.71 -5.02 5.74
N PHE A 414 2.00 -5.36 5.83
CA PHE A 414 2.42 -6.74 6.09
C PHE A 414 2.12 -7.22 7.50
N SER A 415 2.01 -6.32 8.48
CA SER A 415 1.61 -6.70 9.84
C SER A 415 0.12 -7.04 9.93
N SER A 416 -0.71 -6.38 9.10
CA SER A 416 -2.16 -6.54 9.10
C SER A 416 -2.61 -7.67 8.17
N SER A 417 -2.13 -7.71 6.92
CA SER A 417 -2.56 -8.69 5.91
C SER A 417 -2.14 -10.13 6.18
N SER A 418 -1.25 -10.35 7.14
CA SER A 418 -0.63 -11.63 7.36
C SER A 418 -1.44 -12.55 8.27
N LYS A 419 -2.36 -12.02 9.09
CA LYS A 419 -3.19 -12.82 10.00
C LYS A 419 -4.08 -13.79 9.20
N GLY A 420 -4.02 -15.08 9.55
CA GLY A 420 -4.92 -16.11 9.01
C GLY A 420 -4.53 -16.76 7.67
N ARG A 421 -3.36 -16.44 7.08
CA ARG A 421 -2.91 -17.12 5.84
C ARG A 421 -2.13 -18.40 6.09
N GLN A 422 -2.33 -19.37 5.21
CA GLN A 422 -1.47 -20.55 5.10
C GLN A 422 -0.05 -20.14 4.68
N GLY A 423 0.95 -20.75 5.32
CA GLY A 423 2.34 -20.28 5.28
C GLY A 423 3.04 -20.47 3.93
N THR A 424 2.86 -21.62 3.27
CA THR A 424 3.66 -22.00 2.08
C THR A 424 3.35 -21.16 0.85
N SER A 425 2.07 -20.96 0.54
CA SER A 425 1.64 -20.12 -0.60
C SER A 425 2.06 -18.67 -0.38
N PHE A 426 1.91 -18.16 0.85
CA PHE A 426 2.31 -16.81 1.22
C PHE A 426 3.82 -16.58 1.06
N LEU A 427 4.69 -17.49 1.54
CA LEU A 427 6.14 -17.33 1.34
C LEU A 427 6.54 -17.38 -0.14
N SER A 428 5.85 -18.20 -0.94
CA SER A 428 6.09 -18.25 -2.40
C SER A 428 5.66 -16.97 -3.11
N GLN A 429 4.62 -16.30 -2.60
CA GLN A 429 4.15 -15.01 -3.09
C GLN A 429 5.13 -13.88 -2.72
N LEU A 430 5.65 -13.88 -1.49
CA LEU A 430 6.66 -12.90 -1.05
C LEU A 430 7.90 -12.91 -1.94
N ARG A 431 8.27 -14.05 -2.53
CA ARG A 431 9.39 -14.17 -3.48
C ARG A 431 9.21 -13.32 -4.74
N LYS A 432 7.98 -13.06 -5.18
CA LYS A 432 7.72 -12.24 -6.37
C LYS A 432 7.92 -10.75 -6.11
N LEU A 433 7.96 -10.32 -4.84
CA LEU A 433 8.08 -8.92 -4.48
C LEU A 433 9.51 -8.39 -4.69
N PRO A 434 9.68 -7.09 -5.01
CA PRO A 434 10.99 -6.49 -5.13
C PRO A 434 11.76 -6.53 -3.80
N PRO A 435 13.11 -6.50 -3.83
CA PRO A 435 13.95 -6.68 -2.64
C PRO A 435 13.61 -5.73 -1.48
N TRP A 436 13.40 -4.43 -1.75
CA TRP A 436 13.05 -3.46 -0.72
C TRP A 436 11.71 -3.77 -0.04
N LEU A 437 10.71 -4.23 -0.80
CA LEU A 437 9.41 -4.58 -0.25
C LEU A 437 9.45 -5.91 0.53
N ARG A 438 10.30 -6.86 0.10
CA ARG A 438 10.61 -8.07 0.88
C ARG A 438 11.26 -7.73 2.22
N ARG A 439 12.20 -6.78 2.24
CA ARG A 439 12.81 -6.26 3.49
C ARG A 439 11.72 -5.76 4.45
N HIS A 440 10.75 -4.99 3.96
CA HIS A 440 9.61 -4.55 4.78
C HIS A 440 8.71 -5.68 5.24
N ALA A 441 8.46 -6.69 4.41
CA ALA A 441 7.71 -7.88 4.82
C ALA A 441 8.39 -8.60 6.00
N PHE A 442 9.72 -8.72 5.99
CA PHE A 442 10.47 -9.33 7.09
C PHE A 442 10.51 -8.49 8.36
N THR A 443 10.13 -7.21 8.35
CA THR A 443 9.96 -6.45 9.60
C THR A 443 8.74 -6.90 10.40
N SER A 444 7.78 -7.58 9.76
CA SER A 444 6.60 -8.16 10.41
C SER A 444 6.99 -9.43 11.16
N THR A 445 6.72 -9.46 12.47
CA THR A 445 7.01 -10.63 13.31
C THR A 445 6.26 -11.86 12.84
N TYR A 446 5.07 -11.69 12.24
CA TYR A 446 4.31 -12.80 11.70
C TYR A 446 5.05 -13.49 10.54
N VAL A 447 5.63 -12.72 9.62
CA VAL A 447 6.36 -13.26 8.46
C VAL A 447 7.60 -14.02 8.94
N GLN A 448 8.33 -13.46 9.90
CA GLN A 448 9.46 -14.12 10.55
C GLN A 448 9.02 -15.40 11.27
N ASP A 449 7.91 -15.36 12.00
CA ASP A 449 7.39 -16.51 12.75
C ASP A 449 6.97 -17.64 11.81
N LYS A 450 6.30 -17.30 10.69
CA LYS A 450 5.95 -18.26 9.64
C LYS A 450 7.16 -18.81 8.91
N LEU A 451 8.18 -17.98 8.66
CA LEU A 451 9.41 -18.45 8.04
C LEU A 451 10.18 -19.40 8.98
N VAL A 452 10.21 -19.11 10.28
CA VAL A 452 10.76 -20.02 11.31
C VAL A 452 9.95 -21.31 11.40
N GLU A 453 8.61 -21.23 11.38
CA GLU A 453 7.75 -22.41 11.37
C GLU A 453 8.07 -23.29 10.16
N GLU A 454 8.23 -22.69 8.98
CA GLU A 454 8.58 -23.42 7.76
C GLU A 454 9.99 -24.00 7.79
N LEU A 455 10.98 -23.27 8.30
CA LEU A 455 12.34 -23.79 8.52
C LEU A 455 12.36 -24.92 9.54
N SER A 456 11.49 -24.84 10.54
CA SER A 456 11.32 -25.86 11.57
C SER A 456 10.64 -27.13 11.05
N SER A 457 10.27 -27.21 9.76
CA SER A 457 9.78 -28.46 9.16
C SER A 457 10.88 -29.54 9.16
N PRO A 458 10.53 -30.84 9.33
CA PRO A 458 11.50 -31.87 9.73
C PRO A 458 12.57 -32.10 8.65
N GLY A 459 12.16 -32.17 7.38
CA GLY A 459 13.09 -32.32 6.26
C GLY A 459 14.04 -31.13 6.09
N LYS A 460 13.55 -29.90 6.26
CA LYS A 460 14.40 -28.69 6.17
C LYS A 460 15.37 -28.61 7.34
N THR A 461 14.91 -28.89 8.56
CA THR A 461 15.78 -28.93 9.74
C THR A 461 16.84 -30.03 9.62
N ALA A 462 16.48 -31.19 9.09
CA ALA A 462 17.43 -32.28 8.86
C ALA A 462 18.52 -31.92 7.86
N LEU A 463 18.18 -31.25 6.77
CA LEU A 463 19.18 -30.76 5.82
C LEU A 463 20.14 -29.74 6.46
N ILE A 464 19.61 -28.84 7.30
CA ILE A 464 20.41 -27.82 8.02
C ILE A 464 21.38 -28.47 9.00
N LEU A 465 20.91 -29.45 9.78
CA LEU A 465 21.74 -30.17 10.74
C LEU A 465 22.73 -31.11 10.06
N LEU A 466 22.35 -31.75 8.95
CA LEU A 466 23.24 -32.57 8.13
C LEU A 466 24.42 -31.74 7.63
N ASN A 467 24.18 -30.50 7.17
CA ASN A 467 25.26 -29.62 6.74
C ASN A 467 26.21 -29.27 7.90
N GLY A 468 25.67 -28.99 9.09
CA GLY A 468 26.48 -28.73 10.28
C GLY A 468 27.31 -29.95 10.73
N LEU A 469 26.72 -31.14 10.69
CA LEU A 469 27.42 -32.39 11.01
C LEU A 469 28.46 -32.76 9.96
N ALA A 470 28.18 -32.56 8.67
CA ALA A 470 29.14 -32.78 7.60
C ALA A 470 30.36 -31.86 7.78
N LEU A 471 30.14 -30.58 8.11
CA LEU A 471 31.21 -29.63 8.41
C LEU A 471 32.00 -30.03 9.67
N GLY A 472 31.32 -30.44 10.74
CA GLY A 472 31.97 -30.90 11.97
C GLY A 472 32.78 -32.19 11.77
N ALA A 473 32.25 -33.14 11.01
CA ALA A 473 32.94 -34.38 10.64
C ALA A 473 34.16 -34.10 9.74
N LEU A 474 34.01 -33.20 8.76
CA LEU A 474 35.12 -32.76 7.91
C LEU A 474 36.24 -32.14 8.75
N LEU A 475 35.92 -31.22 9.66
CA LEU A 475 36.91 -30.59 10.55
C LEU A 475 37.61 -31.61 11.45
N PHE A 476 36.86 -32.54 12.05
CA PHE A 476 37.42 -33.56 12.94
C PHE A 476 38.31 -34.56 12.18
N CYS A 477 37.81 -35.13 11.09
CA CYS A 477 38.56 -36.10 10.27
C CYS A 477 39.80 -35.46 9.64
N PHE A 478 39.68 -34.23 9.12
CA PHE A 478 40.83 -33.51 8.57
C PHE A 478 41.89 -33.23 9.64
N ARG A 479 41.48 -32.91 10.88
CA ARG A 479 42.42 -32.73 11.98
C ARG A 479 43.15 -34.03 12.34
N LEU A 480 42.44 -35.16 12.36
CA LEU A 480 43.06 -36.47 12.56
C LEU A 480 44.05 -36.82 11.44
N GLN A 481 43.72 -36.48 10.19
CA GLN A 481 44.60 -36.69 9.04
C GLN A 481 45.90 -35.88 9.16
N ILE A 482 45.82 -34.59 9.51
CA ILE A 482 47.00 -33.74 9.74
C ILE A 482 47.83 -34.24 10.92
N ASP A 483 47.20 -34.59 12.05
CA ASP A 483 47.94 -35.09 13.21
C ASP A 483 48.63 -36.43 12.88
N GLY A 484 47.95 -37.33 12.17
CA GLY A 484 48.56 -38.56 11.64
C GLY A 484 49.77 -38.28 10.75
N TYR A 485 49.64 -37.33 9.82
CA TYR A 485 50.74 -36.91 8.95
C TYR A 485 51.94 -36.35 9.74
N THR A 486 51.69 -35.46 10.72
CA THR A 486 52.77 -34.87 11.54
C THR A 486 53.49 -35.91 12.41
N GLN A 487 52.78 -36.94 12.86
CA GLN A 487 53.38 -38.03 13.64
C GLN A 487 54.21 -38.95 12.74
N SER A 488 53.70 -39.29 11.55
CA SER A 488 54.43 -40.07 10.54
C SER A 488 55.70 -39.35 10.08
N ALA A 489 55.65 -38.03 9.90
CA ALA A 489 56.82 -37.22 9.53
C ALA A 489 57.96 -37.28 10.56
N LYS A 490 57.65 -37.59 11.84
CA LYS A 490 58.66 -37.74 12.91
C LYS A 490 59.25 -39.14 13.00
N LYS A 491 58.56 -40.17 12.49
CA LYS A 491 58.98 -41.57 12.56
C LYS A 491 59.39 -42.06 11.18
N VAL A 492 60.63 -41.76 10.80
CA VAL A 492 61.20 -42.00 9.46
C VAL A 492 61.09 -43.47 8.99
N ASP A 493 61.03 -44.44 9.90
CA ASP A 493 61.09 -45.87 9.54
C ASP A 493 59.80 -46.67 9.66
N GLN A 494 58.70 -46.10 10.16
CA GLN A 494 57.46 -46.85 10.38
C GLN A 494 56.31 -46.27 9.58
N ARG A 495 56.17 -46.76 8.34
CA ARG A 495 55.02 -46.48 7.46
C ARG A 495 53.78 -47.10 8.10
N GLN A 496 53.11 -46.33 8.94
CA GLN A 496 51.91 -46.73 9.66
C GLN A 496 50.73 -46.67 8.69
N ASP A 497 49.92 -47.74 8.64
CA ASP A 497 48.75 -47.83 7.78
C ASP A 497 47.82 -46.63 8.03
N ALA A 498 47.82 -45.67 7.10
CA ALA A 498 46.88 -44.56 7.11
C ALA A 498 45.47 -45.13 7.20
N MET A 499 44.61 -44.56 8.06
CA MET A 499 43.25 -45.06 8.23
C MET A 499 42.42 -44.71 6.98
N PRO A 500 42.15 -45.65 6.05
CA PRO A 500 41.48 -45.35 4.78
C PRO A 500 40.06 -44.80 4.98
N PHE A 501 39.48 -45.05 6.16
CA PHE A 501 38.20 -44.50 6.57
C PHE A 501 38.21 -42.97 6.70
N VAL A 502 39.31 -42.36 7.17
CA VAL A 502 39.39 -40.90 7.36
C VAL A 502 39.36 -40.20 6.00
N ASP A 503 40.14 -40.69 5.04
CA ASP A 503 40.19 -40.14 3.67
C ASP A 503 38.84 -40.28 2.96
N LEU A 504 38.16 -41.42 3.12
CA LEU A 504 36.81 -41.63 2.58
C LEU A 504 35.80 -40.63 3.17
N VAL A 505 35.85 -40.37 4.48
CA VAL A 505 34.95 -39.40 5.13
C VAL A 505 35.24 -37.98 4.67
N ILE A 506 36.51 -37.59 4.52
CA ILE A 506 36.90 -36.27 3.99
C ILE A 506 36.37 -36.12 2.55
N LEU A 507 36.60 -37.11 1.68
CA LEU A 507 36.13 -37.08 0.30
C LEU A 507 34.59 -37.01 0.21
N ALA A 508 33.88 -37.80 1.02
CA ALA A 508 32.42 -37.80 1.04
C ALA A 508 31.84 -36.47 1.53
N THR A 509 32.38 -35.90 2.62
CA THR A 509 31.89 -34.64 3.22
C THR A 509 32.23 -33.43 2.35
N THR A 510 33.44 -33.34 1.78
CA THR A 510 33.81 -32.30 0.81
C THR A 510 32.95 -32.35 -0.45
N SER A 511 32.74 -33.54 -1.01
CA SER A 511 31.86 -33.74 -2.17
C SER A 511 30.43 -33.32 -1.87
N TYR A 512 29.92 -33.66 -0.68
CA TYR A 512 28.60 -33.22 -0.21
C TYR A 512 28.51 -31.70 -0.13
N MET A 513 29.50 -31.02 0.47
CA MET A 513 29.50 -29.56 0.59
C MET A 513 29.57 -28.86 -0.77
N LEU A 514 30.43 -29.31 -1.68
CA LEU A 514 30.50 -28.75 -3.04
C LEU A 514 29.20 -28.97 -3.81
N PHE A 515 28.60 -30.17 -3.71
CA PHE A 515 27.30 -30.44 -4.31
C PHE A 515 26.20 -29.54 -3.74
N TYR A 516 26.18 -29.35 -2.42
CA TYR A 516 25.24 -28.45 -1.76
C TYR A 516 25.39 -26.99 -2.25
N GLN A 517 26.62 -26.49 -2.39
CA GLN A 517 26.88 -25.15 -2.93
C GLN A 517 26.45 -25.03 -4.40
N LEU A 518 26.69 -26.06 -5.23
CA LEU A 518 26.20 -26.09 -6.62
C LEU A 518 24.68 -26.04 -6.71
N LEU A 519 23.96 -26.70 -5.79
CA LEU A 519 22.50 -26.60 -5.71
C LEU A 519 22.05 -25.17 -5.36
N ILE A 520 22.73 -24.51 -4.41
CA ILE A 520 22.47 -23.09 -4.10
C ILE A 520 22.73 -22.23 -5.33
N TRP A 521 23.82 -22.46 -6.05
CA TRP A 521 24.16 -21.71 -7.27
C TRP A 521 23.12 -21.85 -8.36
N ARG A 522 22.70 -23.07 -8.63
CA ARG A 522 21.64 -23.36 -9.61
C ARG A 522 20.34 -22.66 -9.24
N THR A 523 19.95 -22.67 -7.96
CA THR A 523 18.71 -22.04 -7.53
C THR A 523 18.76 -20.52 -7.56
N ALA A 524 19.84 -19.90 -7.08
CA ALA A 524 20.03 -18.46 -7.13
C ALA A 524 20.07 -17.93 -8.58
N SER A 525 20.68 -18.69 -9.50
CA SER A 525 20.67 -18.40 -10.94
C SER A 525 19.26 -18.44 -11.52
N SER A 526 18.48 -19.48 -11.20
CA SER A 526 17.06 -19.56 -11.60
C SER A 526 16.18 -18.44 -11.03
N LEU A 527 16.68 -17.76 -10.01
CA LEU A 527 16.00 -16.73 -9.25
C LEU A 527 16.32 -15.31 -9.70
N SER A 528 17.31 -15.11 -10.59
CA SER A 528 17.90 -13.81 -10.91
C SER A 528 18.54 -13.07 -9.70
N ILE A 529 18.83 -13.78 -8.60
CA ILE A 529 19.46 -13.22 -7.38
C ILE A 529 20.94 -13.63 -7.28
N PHE A 530 21.51 -14.21 -8.35
CA PHE A 530 22.87 -14.76 -8.38
C PHE A 530 23.95 -13.78 -7.88
N LEU A 531 23.94 -12.54 -8.39
CA LEU A 531 24.98 -11.56 -8.08
C LEU A 531 24.97 -11.15 -6.60
N SER A 532 23.78 -10.89 -6.06
CA SER A 532 23.62 -10.45 -4.67
C SER A 532 23.88 -11.58 -3.67
N GLN A 533 23.37 -12.79 -3.91
CA GLN A 533 23.46 -13.87 -2.93
C GLN A 533 24.68 -14.76 -3.03
N ILE A 534 25.37 -14.81 -4.18
CA ILE A 534 26.55 -15.68 -4.36
C ILE A 534 27.81 -14.84 -4.44
N LEU A 535 27.90 -13.94 -5.43
CA LEU A 535 29.14 -13.19 -5.65
C LEU A 535 29.47 -12.28 -4.47
N CYS A 536 28.45 -11.64 -3.87
CA CYS A 536 28.64 -10.74 -2.74
C CYS A 536 28.62 -11.44 -1.37
N ASN A 537 28.30 -12.74 -1.31
CA ASN A 537 28.25 -13.47 -0.05
C ASN A 537 29.58 -14.16 0.23
N ILE A 538 30.39 -13.54 1.09
CA ILE A 538 31.71 -14.04 1.48
C ILE A 538 31.68 -15.47 2.02
N TRP A 539 30.60 -15.87 2.71
CA TRP A 539 30.51 -17.20 3.33
C TRP A 539 30.45 -18.32 2.30
N THR A 540 29.77 -18.09 1.17
CA THR A 540 29.73 -19.05 0.06
C THR A 540 31.14 -19.32 -0.47
N TRP A 541 31.97 -18.28 -0.58
CA TRP A 541 33.35 -18.40 -1.02
C TRP A 541 34.23 -19.08 0.03
N VAL A 542 34.07 -18.72 1.31
CA VAL A 542 34.77 -19.37 2.41
C VAL A 542 34.49 -20.88 2.42
N ASP A 543 33.24 -21.30 2.23
CA ASP A 543 32.85 -22.72 2.22
C ASP A 543 33.45 -23.48 1.02
N ILE A 544 33.47 -22.85 -0.17
CA ILE A 544 34.06 -23.44 -1.38
C ILE A 544 35.56 -23.53 -1.26
N CYS A 545 36.21 -22.46 -0.79
CA CYS A 545 37.64 -22.44 -0.54
C CYS A 545 38.01 -23.45 0.56
N SER A 546 37.26 -23.55 1.66
CA SER A 546 37.55 -24.52 2.71
C SER A 546 37.46 -25.95 2.17
N ALA A 547 36.38 -26.29 1.47
CA ALA A 547 36.22 -27.63 0.87
C ALA A 547 37.31 -27.93 -0.17
N GLY A 548 37.65 -26.97 -1.02
CA GLY A 548 38.70 -27.10 -2.04
C GLY A 548 40.10 -27.28 -1.45
N PHE A 549 40.47 -26.47 -0.46
CA PHE A 549 41.76 -26.56 0.23
C PHE A 549 41.87 -27.86 1.04
N THR A 550 40.80 -28.31 1.69
CA THR A 550 40.79 -29.59 2.41
C THR A 550 40.99 -30.76 1.45
N LEU A 551 40.28 -30.76 0.31
CA LEU A 551 40.45 -31.79 -0.71
C LEU A 551 41.87 -31.76 -1.31
N ALA A 552 42.39 -30.59 -1.66
CA ALA A 552 43.74 -30.43 -2.19
C ALA A 552 44.80 -30.91 -1.20
N THR A 553 44.69 -30.55 0.08
CA THR A 553 45.63 -30.99 1.13
C THR A 553 45.55 -32.50 1.32
N SER A 554 44.36 -33.09 1.33
CA SER A 554 44.18 -34.54 1.43
C SER A 554 44.83 -35.27 0.25
N LEU A 555 44.65 -34.76 -0.99
CA LEU A 555 45.30 -35.32 -2.18
C LEU A 555 46.82 -35.15 -2.14
N MET A 556 47.32 -34.03 -1.63
CA MET A 556 48.77 -33.85 -1.41
C MET A 556 49.29 -34.85 -0.39
N ILE A 557 48.60 -35.11 0.71
CA ILE A 557 49.04 -36.11 1.70
C ILE A 557 49.13 -37.51 1.05
N GLU A 558 48.18 -37.87 0.17
CA GLU A 558 48.16 -39.17 -0.50
C GLU A 558 49.21 -39.30 -1.60
N TRP A 559 49.37 -38.27 -2.44
CA TRP A 559 50.27 -38.31 -3.60
C TRP A 559 51.71 -37.97 -3.27
N SER A 560 51.97 -37.30 -2.15
CA SER A 560 53.21 -36.55 -2.05
C SER A 560 54.41 -37.33 -1.52
N SER A 561 55.43 -37.29 -2.36
CA SER A 561 56.85 -37.07 -2.02
C SER A 561 57.17 -35.58 -1.78
N ALA A 562 56.16 -34.71 -1.56
CA ALA A 562 56.33 -33.26 -1.44
C ALA A 562 56.97 -32.89 -0.10
N GLU A 563 57.66 -31.76 -0.10
CA GLU A 563 58.27 -31.22 1.11
C GLU A 563 57.23 -31.03 2.20
N SER A 564 57.51 -31.63 3.37
CA SER A 564 56.62 -31.64 4.53
C SER A 564 56.14 -30.26 4.96
N LYS A 565 56.91 -29.22 4.67
CA LYS A 565 56.58 -27.82 4.95
C LYS A 565 55.35 -27.34 4.18
N THR A 566 55.26 -27.62 2.89
CA THR A 566 54.16 -27.14 2.03
C THR A 566 52.82 -27.74 2.45
N VAL A 567 52.80 -29.05 2.72
CA VAL A 567 51.59 -29.77 3.19
C VAL A 567 51.10 -29.20 4.53
N LEU A 568 52.01 -28.85 5.45
CA LEU A 568 51.65 -28.26 6.74
C LEU A 568 51.11 -26.83 6.59
N GLU A 569 51.68 -26.03 5.69
CA GLU A 569 51.18 -24.68 5.40
C GLU A 569 49.77 -24.70 4.80
N PHE A 570 49.53 -25.54 3.79
CA PHE A 570 48.19 -25.73 3.21
C PHE A 570 47.20 -26.34 4.22
N GLY A 571 47.65 -27.29 5.04
CA GLY A 571 46.85 -27.88 6.11
C GLY A 571 46.44 -26.88 7.19
N ALA A 572 47.35 -25.98 7.58
CA ALA A 572 47.05 -24.90 8.52
C ALA A 572 46.05 -23.90 7.93
N ALA A 573 46.26 -23.47 6.68
CA ALA A 573 45.33 -22.58 5.97
C ALA A 573 43.93 -23.21 5.82
N SER A 574 43.85 -24.48 5.44
CA SER A 574 42.60 -25.23 5.33
C SER A 574 41.89 -25.34 6.68
N THR A 575 42.63 -25.62 7.76
CA THR A 575 42.06 -25.66 9.12
C THR A 575 41.47 -24.31 9.52
N GLY A 576 42.16 -23.21 9.23
CA GLY A 576 41.64 -21.85 9.46
C GLY A 576 40.36 -21.58 8.68
N LEU A 577 40.33 -21.93 7.39
CA LEU A 577 39.14 -21.78 6.54
C LEU A 577 37.95 -22.62 7.02
N LEU A 578 38.17 -23.84 7.52
CA LEU A 578 37.12 -24.66 8.10
C LEU A 578 36.51 -24.03 9.36
N TRP A 579 37.31 -23.42 10.23
CA TRP A 579 36.79 -22.67 11.37
C TRP A 579 36.00 -21.42 10.95
N PHE A 580 36.44 -20.72 9.89
CA PHE A 580 35.64 -19.64 9.31
C PHE A 580 34.32 -20.15 8.71
N SER A 581 34.32 -21.32 8.07
CA SER A 581 33.09 -21.97 7.59
C SER A 581 32.15 -22.30 8.75
N VAL A 582 32.66 -22.71 9.93
CA VAL A 582 31.84 -22.87 11.14
C VAL A 582 31.19 -21.55 11.57
N VAL A 583 31.93 -20.44 11.53
CA VAL A 583 31.36 -19.11 11.80
C VAL A 583 30.28 -18.75 10.78
N GLY A 584 30.52 -19.02 9.49
CA GLY A 584 29.55 -18.83 8.41
C GLY A 584 28.27 -19.64 8.61
N TYR A 585 28.41 -20.92 8.97
CA TYR A 585 27.29 -21.79 9.32
C TYR A 585 26.49 -21.23 10.50
N LEU A 586 27.15 -20.83 11.58
CA LEU A 586 26.48 -20.23 12.73
C LEU A 586 25.77 -18.91 12.36
N ALA A 587 26.40 -18.06 11.55
CA ALA A 587 25.83 -16.81 11.06
C ALA A 587 24.56 -17.03 10.22
N GLN A 588 24.54 -18.09 9.40
CA GLN A 588 23.39 -18.40 8.54
C GLN A 588 22.18 -18.88 9.36
N TRP A 589 22.39 -19.64 10.43
CA TRP A 589 21.28 -20.30 11.15
C TRP A 589 20.87 -19.57 12.44
N TRP A 590 21.78 -18.83 13.09
CA TRP A 590 21.52 -18.11 14.33
C TRP A 590 21.38 -16.59 14.11
N GLU A 591 20.20 -16.02 14.42
CA GLU A 591 19.87 -14.59 14.18
C GLU A 591 20.88 -13.64 14.81
N GLY A 592 21.30 -13.89 16.05
CA GLY A 592 22.27 -13.05 16.75
C GLY A 592 23.64 -13.08 16.08
N MET A 593 24.11 -14.27 15.68
CA MET A 593 25.37 -14.41 14.96
C MET A 593 25.29 -13.79 13.56
N GLY A 594 24.19 -13.99 12.84
CA GLY A 594 23.97 -13.37 11.52
C GLY A 594 23.96 -11.85 11.57
N GLY A 595 23.33 -11.26 12.58
CA GLY A 595 23.38 -9.81 12.82
C GLY A 595 24.79 -9.32 13.16
N PHE A 596 25.50 -10.02 14.06
CA PHE A 596 26.88 -9.70 14.43
C PHE A 596 27.83 -9.77 13.24
N VAL A 597 27.82 -10.90 12.53
CA VAL A 597 28.65 -11.15 11.35
C VAL A 597 28.30 -10.19 10.21
N GLY A 598 27.01 -9.91 9.99
CA GLY A 598 26.57 -8.90 9.02
C GLY A 598 27.12 -7.51 9.35
N GLY A 599 27.15 -7.16 10.64
CA GLY A 599 27.75 -5.92 11.11
C GLY A 599 29.27 -5.88 10.93
N VAL A 600 29.98 -6.95 11.29
CA VAL A 600 31.41 -7.08 11.05
C VAL A 600 31.71 -6.97 9.56
N ALA A 601 30.96 -7.64 8.68
CA ALA A 601 31.15 -7.56 7.24
C ALA A 601 30.90 -6.14 6.69
N ALA A 602 29.89 -5.42 7.20
CA ALA A 602 29.63 -4.03 6.81
C ALA A 602 30.77 -3.09 7.24
N ILE A 603 31.34 -3.32 8.43
CA ILE A 603 32.52 -2.59 8.92
C ILE A 603 33.76 -2.93 8.08
N LEU A 604 33.99 -4.23 7.79
CA LEU A 604 35.08 -4.68 6.93
C LEU A 604 35.01 -4.08 5.51
N ALA A 605 33.81 -3.97 4.94
CA ALA A 605 33.62 -3.31 3.65
C ALA A 605 33.99 -1.82 3.69
N ALA A 606 33.78 -1.15 4.83
CA ALA A 606 34.22 0.23 5.03
C ALA A 606 35.74 0.36 5.17
N PHE A 607 36.45 -0.72 5.53
CA PHE A 607 37.91 -0.76 5.59
C PHE A 607 38.58 -0.93 4.24
N PHE A 608 37.88 -1.46 3.25
CA PHE A 608 38.51 -1.83 1.98
C PHE A 608 39.31 -0.67 1.37
N TRP A 609 38.69 0.51 1.22
CA TRP A 609 39.36 1.68 0.63
C TRP A 609 40.52 2.22 1.48
N PRO A 610 40.36 2.45 2.79
CA PRO A 610 41.49 2.79 3.66
C PRO A 610 42.64 1.79 3.63
N LEU A 611 42.36 0.48 3.59
CA LEU A 611 43.38 -0.56 3.51
C LEU A 611 44.09 -0.55 2.16
N VAL A 612 43.39 -0.26 1.06
CA VAL A 612 44.02 -0.06 -0.26
C VAL A 612 44.95 1.15 -0.24
N VAL A 613 44.55 2.27 0.37
CA VAL A 613 45.42 3.44 0.52
C VAL A 613 46.63 3.12 1.39
N LEU A 614 46.43 2.44 2.52
CA LEU A 614 47.51 1.98 3.40
C LEU A 614 48.48 1.06 2.65
N PHE A 615 47.96 0.10 1.87
CA PHE A 615 48.76 -0.81 1.06
C PHE A 615 49.60 -0.05 0.02
N VAL A 616 49.00 0.91 -0.69
CA VAL A 616 49.72 1.77 -1.66
C VAL A 616 50.81 2.58 -0.97
N LEU A 617 50.54 3.15 0.21
CA LEU A 617 51.54 3.89 0.99
C LEU A 617 52.70 3.01 1.43
N VAL A 618 52.41 1.78 1.88
CA VAL A 618 53.43 0.80 2.29
C VAL A 618 54.30 0.38 1.11
N VAL A 619 53.68 0.09 -0.04
CA VAL A 619 54.39 -0.24 -1.28
C VAL A 619 55.25 0.93 -1.77
N ALA A 620 54.69 2.13 -1.81
CA ALA A 620 55.42 3.32 -2.24
C ALA A 620 56.60 3.61 -1.31
N PHE A 621 56.40 3.53 0.01
CA PHE A 621 57.48 3.78 0.98
C PHE A 621 58.54 2.69 0.93
N ALA A 622 58.18 1.41 0.79
CA ALA A 622 59.13 0.32 0.59
C ALA A 622 59.98 0.54 -0.67
N GLN A 623 59.36 0.98 -1.78
CA GLN A 623 60.08 1.33 -3.01
C GLN A 623 61.03 2.52 -2.81
N ILE A 624 60.60 3.58 -2.10
CA ILE A 624 61.46 4.74 -1.83
C ILE A 624 62.68 4.32 -0.99
N VAL A 625 62.47 3.51 0.05
CA VAL A 625 63.54 2.95 0.88
C VAL A 625 64.49 2.10 0.03
N TYR A 626 63.96 1.21 -0.80
CA TYR A 626 64.77 0.41 -1.72
C TYR A 626 65.63 1.29 -2.64
N THR A 627 65.04 2.34 -3.24
CA THR A 627 65.77 3.23 -4.15
C THR A 627 66.83 4.09 -3.46
N LEU A 628 66.57 4.54 -2.22
CA LEU A 628 67.52 5.36 -1.45
C LEU A 628 68.77 4.56 -1.07
N TYR A 629 68.63 3.25 -0.86
CA TYR A 629 69.74 2.36 -0.49
C TYR A 629 70.30 1.56 -1.67
N LEU A 630 69.82 1.78 -2.91
CA LEU A 630 70.36 1.16 -4.12
C LEU A 630 71.57 1.93 -4.69
N ASP A 631 72.34 2.61 -3.84
CA ASP A 631 73.40 3.50 -4.30
C ASP A 631 74.64 2.70 -4.75
N GLY A 632 74.58 2.23 -5.99
CA GLY A 632 75.70 1.91 -6.91
C GLY A 632 76.79 0.93 -6.50
N SER A 633 76.86 0.52 -5.22
CA SER A 633 77.85 -0.38 -4.68
C SER A 633 77.24 -1.76 -4.48
N ASP A 634 77.95 -2.81 -4.87
CA ASP A 634 77.52 -4.22 -4.70
C ASP A 634 77.38 -4.63 -3.21
N GLN A 635 77.52 -3.70 -2.26
CA GLN A 635 77.46 -3.95 -0.83
C GLN A 635 76.08 -3.61 -0.30
N CYS A 636 75.31 -4.63 0.11
CA CYS A 636 74.04 -4.42 0.80
C CYS A 636 74.26 -3.65 2.10
N THR A 637 73.54 -2.54 2.29
CA THR A 637 73.51 -1.82 3.57
C THR A 637 72.76 -2.61 4.64
N THR A 638 73.41 -2.78 5.79
CA THR A 638 72.79 -3.26 7.03
C THR A 638 72.14 -2.10 7.73
N LEU A 639 70.79 -2.05 7.76
CA LEU A 639 70.05 -1.09 8.56
C LEU A 639 69.45 -1.84 9.76
N ALA A 640 69.78 -1.44 10.99
CA ALA A 640 69.25 -2.06 12.21
C ALA A 640 69.49 -3.58 12.30
N GLY A 641 70.63 -4.07 11.81
CA GLY A 641 70.94 -5.51 11.76
C GLY A 641 70.20 -6.29 10.66
N HIS A 642 69.41 -5.62 9.80
CA HIS A 642 68.78 -6.23 8.63
C HIS A 642 69.45 -5.75 7.34
N ARG A 643 69.93 -6.71 6.52
CA ARG A 643 70.51 -6.42 5.21
C ARG A 643 69.38 -6.15 4.22
N VAL A 644 69.33 -4.94 3.66
CA VAL A 644 68.38 -4.60 2.60
C VAL A 644 69.08 -4.85 1.26
N CYS A 645 68.99 -6.09 0.76
CA CYS A 645 69.58 -6.47 -0.53
C CYS A 645 68.52 -6.52 -1.65
N SER A 646 67.26 -6.64 -1.29
CA SER A 646 66.15 -6.85 -2.21
C SER A 646 64.94 -5.99 -1.86
N VAL A 647 64.04 -5.84 -2.83
CA VAL A 647 62.74 -5.19 -2.60
C VAL A 647 61.97 -5.91 -1.48
N ASN A 648 62.10 -7.23 -1.36
CA ASN A 648 61.46 -7.99 -0.27
C ASN A 648 61.99 -7.57 1.11
N ASP A 649 63.30 -7.34 1.24
CA ASP A 649 63.90 -6.89 2.50
C ASP A 649 63.43 -5.47 2.86
N SER A 650 63.25 -4.61 1.85
CA SER A 650 62.65 -3.27 2.07
C SER A 650 61.20 -3.37 2.56
N TYR A 651 60.41 -4.33 2.06
CA TYR A 651 59.06 -4.58 2.58
C TYR A 651 59.07 -5.08 4.03
N VAL A 652 59.98 -6.00 4.37
CA VAL A 652 60.14 -6.49 5.74
C VAL A 652 60.51 -5.34 6.68
N LEU A 653 61.45 -4.47 6.27
CA LEU A 653 61.84 -3.30 7.05
C LEU A 653 60.65 -2.34 7.26
N VAL A 654 59.87 -2.03 6.23
CA VAL A 654 58.68 -1.18 6.36
C VAL A 654 57.59 -1.84 7.21
N TYR A 655 57.44 -3.16 7.12
CA TYR A 655 56.52 -3.91 7.97
C TYR A 655 56.94 -3.89 9.45
N LEU A 656 58.24 -4.03 9.73
CA LEU A 656 58.80 -3.89 11.07
C LEU A 656 58.58 -2.46 11.62
N LEU A 657 58.76 -1.44 10.77
CA LEU A 657 58.45 -0.06 11.11
C LEU A 657 56.96 0.14 11.45
N LEU A 658 56.04 -0.51 10.72
CA LEU A 658 54.61 -0.51 11.03
C LEU A 658 54.27 -1.21 12.35
N LEU A 659 55.00 -2.27 12.70
CA LEU A 659 54.88 -2.95 13.99
C LEU A 659 55.44 -2.10 15.15
N GLY A 660 56.11 -0.99 14.85
CA GLY A 660 56.72 -0.11 15.84
C GLY A 660 57.99 -0.69 16.45
N THR A 661 58.64 -1.66 15.79
CA THR A 661 59.95 -2.11 16.26
C THR A 661 60.94 -0.95 16.09
N PRO A 662 61.70 -0.57 17.14
CA PRO A 662 62.66 0.50 17.03
C PRO A 662 63.72 0.11 15.99
N ILE A 663 63.87 0.94 14.95
CA ILE A 663 64.94 0.76 13.95
C ILE A 663 66.29 1.17 14.56
N PHE A 664 66.27 2.02 15.58
CA PHE A 664 67.45 2.49 16.28
C PHE A 664 67.48 1.89 17.69
N ASP A 665 67.90 0.64 17.79
CA ASP A 665 68.41 0.15 19.06
C ASP A 665 69.84 0.69 19.18
N GLY A 666 70.06 1.56 20.17
CA GLY A 666 71.30 2.33 20.34
C GLY A 666 72.50 1.46 20.75
N GLY A 667 72.92 0.54 19.87
CA GLY A 667 74.21 -0.11 19.96
C GLY A 667 75.31 0.93 19.73
N ASP A 668 76.36 0.87 20.56
CA ASP A 668 77.44 1.85 20.75
C ASP A 668 78.33 2.16 19.51
N ASP A 669 77.92 1.83 18.30
CA ASP A 669 78.68 2.13 17.08
C ASP A 669 78.14 3.42 16.44
N ASP A 670 79.01 4.44 16.31
CA ASP A 670 78.79 5.81 15.80
C ASP A 670 78.35 5.88 14.31
N GLU A 671 77.54 4.94 13.82
CA GLU A 671 76.94 5.03 12.49
C GLU A 671 75.86 6.13 12.49
N THR A 672 76.25 7.31 12.02
CA THR A 672 75.35 8.43 11.81
C THR A 672 74.31 8.05 10.75
N VAL A 673 73.10 7.75 11.20
CA VAL A 673 71.93 7.52 10.33
C VAL A 673 71.70 8.77 9.48
N ASP A 674 71.51 8.59 8.18
CA ASP A 674 71.16 9.70 7.29
C ASP A 674 69.88 10.40 7.77
N GLY A 675 70.01 11.70 8.07
CA GLY A 675 68.89 12.54 8.50
C GLY A 675 67.73 12.54 7.50
N GLY A 676 68.02 12.32 6.21
CA GLY A 676 66.99 12.15 5.17
C GLY A 676 66.08 10.95 5.42
N PHE A 677 66.64 9.80 5.81
CA PHE A 677 65.88 8.60 6.13
C PHE A 677 65.02 8.80 7.38
N VAL A 678 65.56 9.44 8.42
CA VAL A 678 64.81 9.75 9.66
C VAL A 678 63.62 10.65 9.34
N ALA A 679 63.81 11.72 8.56
CA ALA A 679 62.73 12.63 8.17
C ALA A 679 61.64 11.92 7.35
N LEU A 680 62.04 11.06 6.39
CA LEU A 680 61.11 10.28 5.58
C LEU A 680 60.34 9.26 6.43
N GLY A 681 61.02 8.59 7.37
CA GLY A 681 60.40 7.67 8.34
C GLY A 681 59.40 8.37 9.26
N CYS A 682 59.72 9.56 9.76
CA CYS A 682 58.80 10.38 10.55
C CYS A 682 57.57 10.79 9.73
N LEU A 683 57.76 11.24 8.48
CA LEU A 683 56.67 11.60 7.59
C LEU A 683 55.75 10.41 7.31
N PHE A 684 56.33 9.24 7.01
CA PHE A 684 55.58 8.00 6.83
C PHE A 684 54.80 7.63 8.10
N GLY A 685 55.43 7.69 9.27
CA GLY A 685 54.77 7.44 10.55
C GLY A 685 53.56 8.35 10.78
N VAL A 686 53.68 9.65 10.51
CA VAL A 686 52.56 10.60 10.60
C VAL A 686 51.44 10.25 9.62
N LEU A 687 51.78 9.90 8.38
CA LEU A 687 50.79 9.50 7.37
C LEU A 687 50.05 8.21 7.78
N ILE A 688 50.77 7.22 8.32
CA ILE A 688 50.17 5.97 8.82
C ILE A 688 49.24 6.25 10.00
N ILE A 689 49.67 7.06 10.98
CA ILE A 689 48.84 7.44 12.13
C ILE A 689 47.57 8.17 11.63
N ALA A 690 47.70 9.10 10.69
CA ALA A 690 46.56 9.79 10.09
C ALA A 690 45.62 8.81 9.35
N CYS A 691 46.16 7.84 8.60
CA CYS A 691 45.39 6.78 7.95
C CYS A 691 44.63 5.91 8.96
N VAL A 692 45.28 5.51 10.06
CA VAL A 692 44.67 4.72 11.15
C VAL A 692 43.59 5.53 11.88
N PHE A 693 43.81 6.82 12.10
CA PHE A 693 42.80 7.69 12.71
C PHE A 693 41.57 7.86 11.81
N ASN A 694 41.78 8.09 10.50
CA ASN A 694 40.70 8.14 9.52
C ASN A 694 39.96 6.81 9.40
N LEU A 695 40.68 5.68 9.48
CA LEU A 695 40.10 4.35 9.58
C LEU A 695 39.17 4.25 10.79
N PHE A 696 39.64 4.67 11.98
CA PHE A 696 38.86 4.65 13.21
C PHE A 696 37.59 5.51 13.12
N ILE A 697 37.69 6.74 12.60
CA ILE A 697 36.52 7.61 12.37
C ILE A 697 35.51 6.93 11.43
N SER A 698 36.00 6.31 10.35
CA SER A 698 35.15 5.59 9.40
C SER A 698 34.40 4.43 10.09
N ILE A 699 35.07 3.66 10.95
CA ILE A 699 34.42 2.60 11.76
C ILE A 699 33.33 3.20 12.63
N VAL A 700 33.66 4.18 13.46
CA VAL A 700 32.74 4.74 14.44
C VAL A 700 31.53 5.34 13.73
N SER A 701 31.74 6.07 12.63
CA SER A 701 30.65 6.65 11.84
C SER A 701 29.79 5.60 11.14
N LYS A 702 30.35 4.46 10.71
CA LYS A 702 29.58 3.38 10.08
C LYS A 702 28.84 2.54 11.12
N ALA A 703 29.51 2.18 12.21
CA ALA A 703 28.93 1.44 13.32
C ALA A 703 27.77 2.22 13.98
N SER A 704 27.88 3.55 14.11
CA SER A 704 26.81 4.39 14.68
C SER A 704 25.57 4.50 13.79
N LYS A 705 25.72 4.31 12.47
CA LYS A 705 24.61 4.33 11.50
C LYS A 705 24.00 2.96 11.25
N LEU A 706 24.56 1.93 11.87
CA LEU A 706 24.22 0.55 11.59
C LEU A 706 22.97 0.15 12.38
N ASP A 707 21.82 0.07 11.72
CA ASP A 707 20.64 -0.54 12.33
C ASP A 707 20.80 -2.07 12.31
N VAL A 708 21.05 -2.65 13.49
CA VAL A 708 21.18 -4.10 13.69
C VAL A 708 19.94 -4.84 13.18
N HIS A 709 18.75 -4.22 13.26
CA HIS A 709 17.52 -4.83 12.77
C HIS A 709 17.48 -4.87 11.23
N GLU A 710 17.93 -3.81 10.55
CA GLU A 710 17.98 -3.77 9.10
C GLU A 710 19.00 -4.78 8.56
N LEU A 711 20.17 -4.88 9.21
CA LEU A 711 21.16 -5.89 8.90
C LEU A 711 20.64 -7.32 9.10
N ALA A 712 19.91 -7.57 10.19
CA ALA A 712 19.31 -8.89 10.43
C ALA A 712 18.27 -9.21 9.33
N ILE A 713 17.51 -8.23 8.85
CA ILE A 713 16.59 -8.43 7.73
C ILE A 713 17.33 -8.84 6.47
N GLU A 714 18.36 -8.09 6.08
CA GLU A 714 19.08 -8.30 4.83
C GLU A 714 19.95 -9.57 4.87
N ARG A 715 20.75 -9.73 5.94
CA ARG A 715 21.78 -10.77 6.02
C ARG A 715 21.29 -12.09 6.58
N TYR A 716 20.21 -12.09 7.36
CA TYR A 716 19.70 -13.30 8.00
C TYR A 716 18.35 -13.76 7.42
N TRP A 717 17.37 -12.87 7.30
CA TRP A 717 16.02 -13.26 6.88
C TRP A 717 15.88 -13.50 5.37
N GLU A 718 16.53 -12.69 4.54
CA GLU A 718 16.45 -12.87 3.08
C GLU A 718 17.06 -14.19 2.58
N PRO A 719 18.27 -14.61 2.99
CA PRO A 719 18.83 -15.91 2.61
C PRO A 719 17.95 -17.08 3.06
N LYS A 720 17.26 -16.95 4.20
CA LYS A 720 16.32 -17.97 4.71
C LYS A 720 15.10 -18.14 3.84
N LEU A 721 14.53 -17.04 3.35
CA LEU A 721 13.45 -17.12 2.37
C LEU A 721 13.94 -17.81 1.09
N THR A 722 15.13 -17.45 0.60
CA THR A 722 15.72 -18.16 -0.55
C THR A 722 15.85 -19.65 -0.27
N PHE A 723 16.42 -20.05 0.88
CA PHE A 723 16.58 -21.45 1.27
C PHE A 723 15.24 -22.20 1.31
N VAL A 724 14.21 -21.62 1.92
CA VAL A 724 12.87 -22.23 1.95
C VAL A 724 12.32 -22.40 0.54
N THR A 725 12.48 -21.41 -0.34
CA THR A 725 11.99 -21.51 -1.72
C THR A 725 12.81 -22.49 -2.56
N MET A 726 14.13 -22.55 -2.36
CA MET A 726 15.06 -23.50 -2.97
C MET A 726 14.63 -24.94 -2.67
N TYR A 727 14.28 -25.23 -1.41
CA TYR A 727 13.81 -26.54 -1.00
C TYR A 727 12.62 -27.00 -1.85
N TYR A 728 11.64 -26.12 -2.08
CA TYR A 728 10.48 -26.43 -2.91
C TYR A 728 10.81 -26.55 -4.40
N THR A 729 11.69 -25.69 -4.93
CA THR A 729 11.99 -25.70 -6.37
C THR A 729 12.94 -26.81 -6.80
N SER A 730 13.83 -27.28 -5.93
CA SER A 730 14.94 -28.16 -6.34
C SER A 730 14.85 -29.58 -5.83
N LEU A 731 14.33 -29.81 -4.61
CA LEU A 731 14.30 -31.16 -4.04
C LEU A 731 13.02 -31.92 -4.42
N LEU A 732 11.89 -31.24 -4.63
CA LEU A 732 10.63 -31.89 -5.01
C LEU A 732 10.55 -32.41 -6.46
N PRO A 733 11.12 -31.75 -7.50
CA PRO A 733 10.96 -32.23 -8.88
C PRO A 733 11.57 -33.61 -9.15
N CYS A 734 12.55 -34.05 -8.35
CA CYS A 734 13.14 -35.38 -8.49
C CYS A 734 12.25 -36.51 -7.93
N CYS A 735 11.31 -36.18 -7.04
CA CYS A 735 10.43 -37.17 -6.40
C CYS A 735 8.97 -37.08 -6.87
N ALA A 736 8.56 -35.99 -7.53
CA ALA A 736 7.25 -35.87 -8.15
C ALA A 736 7.29 -36.51 -9.55
N PRO A 737 6.45 -37.51 -9.87
CA PRO A 737 6.44 -38.15 -11.18
C PRO A 737 6.22 -37.11 -12.28
N MET A 738 7.27 -36.92 -13.05
CA MET A 738 7.43 -35.91 -14.09
C MET A 738 6.47 -36.25 -15.26
N GLY A 739 5.31 -35.60 -15.38
CA GLY A 739 4.57 -35.66 -16.66
C GLY A 739 3.08 -35.28 -16.72
N TRP A 740 2.24 -35.49 -15.70
CA TRP A 740 0.79 -35.63 -15.99
C TRP A 740 -0.20 -34.64 -15.36
N ARG A 741 0.22 -33.56 -14.72
CA ARG A 741 -0.72 -32.78 -13.88
C ARG A 741 -0.66 -31.25 -13.97
N ARG A 742 -0.46 -30.67 -15.16
CA ARG A 742 -0.36 -29.20 -15.28
C ARG A 742 -1.39 -28.45 -16.11
N GLN A 743 -2.47 -29.07 -16.60
CA GLN A 743 -3.43 -28.28 -17.40
C GLN A 743 -4.92 -28.53 -17.24
N MET A 744 -5.38 -29.46 -16.39
CA MET A 744 -6.83 -29.61 -16.16
C MET A 744 -7.20 -29.64 -14.67
N THR A 745 -8.09 -28.71 -14.31
CA THR A 745 -8.89 -28.61 -13.08
C THR A 745 -8.29 -27.85 -11.87
N SER A 746 -8.07 -26.53 -12.05
CA SER A 746 -7.88 -25.54 -10.97
C SER A 746 -8.97 -25.55 -9.88
N ARG A 747 -10.13 -26.20 -10.11
CA ARG A 747 -11.26 -26.25 -9.17
C ARG A 747 -11.30 -27.48 -8.26
N LYS A 748 -10.59 -28.57 -8.60
CA LYS A 748 -10.55 -29.79 -7.76
C LYS A 748 -9.31 -29.89 -6.86
N GLN A 749 -8.31 -29.04 -7.07
CA GLN A 749 -7.09 -29.01 -6.25
C GLN A 749 -7.36 -28.47 -4.82
N ILE A 750 -8.20 -27.44 -4.69
CA ILE A 750 -8.54 -26.83 -3.38
C ILE A 750 -9.13 -27.86 -2.41
N HIS A 751 -9.93 -28.81 -2.90
CA HIS A 751 -10.54 -29.82 -2.05
C HIS A 751 -9.57 -30.92 -1.59
N ARG A 752 -8.52 -31.19 -2.35
CA ARG A 752 -7.53 -32.23 -2.03
C ARG A 752 -6.45 -31.71 -1.09
N ASP A 753 -6.06 -30.45 -1.27
CA ASP A 753 -5.12 -29.78 -0.37
C ASP A 753 -5.71 -29.59 1.04
N HIS A 754 -7.04 -29.53 1.17
CA HIS A 754 -7.70 -29.47 2.48
C HIS A 754 -7.57 -30.79 3.28
N TYR A 755 -7.53 -31.95 2.59
CA TYR A 755 -7.53 -33.27 3.23
C TYR A 755 -6.13 -33.70 3.72
N ASP A 756 -5.08 -33.42 2.93
CA ASP A 756 -3.70 -33.74 3.34
C ASP A 756 -3.21 -32.84 4.49
N HIS A 757 -3.86 -31.69 4.73
CA HIS A 757 -3.54 -30.80 5.84
C HIS A 757 -4.08 -31.34 7.19
N GLU A 758 -5.28 -31.93 7.22
CA GLU A 758 -5.86 -32.48 8.47
C GLU A 758 -5.01 -33.63 9.05
N ILE A 759 -4.50 -34.53 8.21
CA ILE A 759 -3.73 -35.70 8.70
C ILE A 759 -2.39 -35.26 9.29
N ASN A 760 -1.70 -34.30 8.67
CA ASN A 760 -0.41 -33.82 9.16
C ASN A 760 -0.53 -32.95 10.42
N ASP A 761 -1.62 -32.21 10.58
CA ASP A 761 -1.82 -31.37 11.77
C ASP A 761 -2.09 -32.22 13.03
N THR A 762 -2.87 -33.31 12.91
CA THR A 762 -3.13 -34.19 14.07
C THR A 762 -1.87 -34.83 14.66
N SER A 763 -0.88 -35.19 13.84
CA SER A 763 0.39 -35.76 14.29
C SER A 763 1.30 -34.71 14.94
N LYS A 764 1.38 -33.51 14.32
CA LYS A 764 2.13 -32.37 14.89
C LYS A 764 1.58 -32.00 16.27
N ASP A 765 0.26 -31.91 16.40
CA ASP A 765 -0.43 -31.54 17.63
C ASP A 765 -0.12 -32.51 18.77
N ARG A 766 -0.09 -33.83 18.51
CA ARG A 766 0.25 -34.82 19.56
C ARG A 766 1.68 -34.67 20.07
N SER A 767 2.66 -34.49 19.17
CA SER A 767 4.07 -34.32 19.56
C SER A 767 4.31 -33.03 20.33
N GLN A 768 3.61 -31.96 19.94
CA GLN A 768 3.66 -30.67 20.60
C GLN A 768 2.99 -30.71 21.98
N GLN A 769 1.82 -31.33 22.10
CA GLN A 769 1.15 -31.56 23.38
C GLN A 769 2.03 -32.37 24.35
N ALA A 770 2.68 -33.45 23.86
CA ALA A 770 3.60 -34.23 24.69
C ALA A 770 4.80 -33.40 25.17
N TRP A 771 5.40 -32.61 24.29
CA TRP A 771 6.50 -31.69 24.66
C TRP A 771 6.06 -30.64 25.68
N ASP A 772 4.90 -30.01 25.47
CA ASP A 772 4.37 -28.98 26.37
C ASP A 772 4.05 -29.55 27.76
N VAL A 773 3.58 -30.80 27.84
CA VAL A 773 3.40 -31.51 29.12
C VAL A 773 4.75 -31.75 29.82
N LEU A 774 5.77 -32.22 29.10
CA LEU A 774 7.10 -32.47 29.69
C LEU A 774 7.78 -31.17 30.13
N VAL A 775 7.69 -30.08 29.35
CA VAL A 775 8.32 -28.81 29.70
C VAL A 775 7.56 -28.08 30.80
N SER A 776 6.22 -28.08 30.76
CA SER A 776 5.41 -27.43 31.81
C SER A 776 5.63 -28.09 33.18
N THR A 777 5.74 -29.42 33.22
CA THR A 777 6.00 -30.16 34.46
C THR A 777 7.37 -29.86 35.08
N LEU A 778 8.39 -29.60 34.25
CA LEU A 778 9.71 -29.13 34.71
C LEU A 778 9.72 -27.67 35.15
N SER A 779 8.97 -26.79 34.46
CA SER A 779 9.07 -25.33 34.65
C SER A 779 8.50 -24.80 35.98
N MET A 780 7.89 -25.64 36.82
CA MET A 780 7.25 -25.30 38.10
C MET A 780 6.19 -24.18 38.07
N ARG A 781 5.94 -23.53 36.93
CA ARG A 781 4.93 -22.50 36.77
C ARG A 781 3.54 -23.17 36.79
N GLY A 782 2.78 -22.91 37.85
CA GLY A 782 1.44 -23.47 38.10
C GLY A 782 0.36 -22.96 37.13
N GLY A 783 0.56 -23.15 35.83
CA GLY A 783 -0.51 -22.99 34.85
C GLY A 783 -1.60 -24.05 35.07
N PRO A 784 -2.88 -23.75 34.75
CA PRO A 784 -3.95 -24.72 34.82
C PRO A 784 -3.64 -25.87 33.85
N SER A 785 -3.07 -26.95 34.36
CA SER A 785 -2.83 -28.16 33.59
C SER A 785 -4.17 -28.81 33.29
N TYR A 786 -4.57 -28.83 32.01
CA TYR A 786 -5.79 -29.50 31.52
C TYR A 786 -5.85 -31.00 31.85
N TRP A 787 -4.71 -31.59 32.24
CA TRP A 787 -4.60 -33.00 32.58
C TRP A 787 -4.96 -33.24 34.04
N TRP A 788 -6.22 -33.60 34.28
CA TRP A 788 -6.78 -33.91 35.59
C TRP A 788 -5.98 -34.99 36.36
N PHE A 789 -5.31 -35.91 35.67
CA PHE A 789 -4.51 -36.97 36.31
C PHE A 789 -3.21 -36.45 36.95
N LEU A 790 -2.70 -35.28 36.53
CA LEU A 790 -1.53 -34.61 37.13
C LEU A 790 -1.85 -33.92 38.47
N ARG A 791 -3.08 -34.05 38.99
CA ARG A 791 -3.47 -33.49 40.29
C ARG A 791 -2.76 -34.18 41.47
N SER A 792 -2.42 -35.46 41.35
CA SER A 792 -1.71 -36.19 42.41
C SER A 792 -0.25 -35.72 42.56
N ARG A 793 0.19 -35.48 43.79
CA ARG A 793 1.57 -35.07 44.11
C ARG A 793 2.60 -36.11 43.64
N HIS A 794 2.27 -37.40 43.77
CA HIS A 794 3.15 -38.50 43.36
C HIS A 794 3.30 -38.58 41.84
N MET A 795 2.20 -38.42 41.09
CA MET A 795 2.25 -38.41 39.62
C MET A 795 3.04 -37.23 39.08
N ARG A 796 2.95 -36.05 39.70
CA ARG A 796 3.80 -34.90 39.31
C ARG A 796 5.29 -35.20 39.52
N TRP A 797 5.64 -35.88 40.61
CA TRP A 797 7.03 -36.26 40.87
C TRP A 797 7.54 -37.30 39.87
N LEU A 798 6.73 -38.33 39.59
CA LEU A 798 7.06 -39.35 38.60
C LEU A 798 7.21 -38.77 37.19
N VAL A 799 6.28 -37.91 36.74
CA VAL A 799 6.37 -37.28 35.42
C VAL A 799 7.57 -36.34 35.33
N ARG A 800 7.95 -35.66 36.41
CA ARG A 800 9.19 -34.85 36.45
C ARG A 800 10.43 -35.70 36.34
N PHE A 801 10.50 -36.81 37.07
CA PHE A 801 11.61 -37.75 36.99
C PHE A 801 11.72 -38.34 35.58
N LEU A 802 10.59 -38.75 35.01
CA LEU A 802 10.53 -39.25 33.65
C LEU A 802 10.92 -38.17 32.63
N ALA A 803 10.47 -36.93 32.80
CA ALA A 803 10.86 -35.80 31.94
C ALA A 803 12.36 -35.50 32.00
N LEU A 804 12.99 -35.60 33.18
CA LEU A 804 14.44 -35.43 33.34
C LEU A 804 15.26 -36.48 32.55
N ILE A 805 14.72 -37.69 32.34
CA ILE A 805 15.40 -38.75 31.58
C ILE A 805 15.01 -38.72 30.10
N LEU A 806 13.71 -38.61 29.80
CA LEU A 806 13.19 -38.64 28.44
C LEU A 806 13.57 -37.41 27.62
N LEU A 807 13.63 -36.22 28.21
CA LEU A 807 13.97 -35.01 27.44
C LEU A 807 15.41 -35.05 26.89
N PRO A 808 16.46 -35.35 27.68
CA PRO A 808 17.80 -35.53 27.14
C PRO A 808 17.87 -36.66 26.11
N LEU A 809 17.24 -37.81 26.38
CA LEU A 809 17.25 -38.94 25.46
C LEU A 809 16.54 -38.61 24.14
N TRP A 810 15.42 -37.88 24.19
CA TRP A 810 14.70 -37.42 23.00
C TRP A 810 15.49 -36.35 22.23
N LEU A 811 16.19 -35.46 22.93
CA LEU A 811 17.08 -34.47 22.30
C LEU A 811 18.25 -35.16 21.60
N ILE A 812 18.88 -36.16 22.23
CA ILE A 812 19.96 -36.97 21.63
C ILE A 812 19.44 -37.77 20.44
N LEU A 813 18.31 -38.47 20.59
CA LEU A 813 17.69 -39.24 19.52
C LEU A 813 17.32 -38.36 18.33
N GLY A 814 16.80 -37.16 18.61
CA GLY A 814 16.57 -36.18 17.57
C GLY A 814 17.86 -35.71 16.92
N LEU A 815 18.95 -35.44 17.67
CA LEU A 815 20.25 -35.09 17.08
C LEU A 815 20.76 -36.19 16.13
N VAL A 816 20.68 -37.47 16.56
CA VAL A 816 21.05 -38.64 15.75
C VAL A 816 20.20 -38.75 14.48
N THR A 817 18.90 -38.42 14.59
CA THR A 817 17.99 -38.37 13.44
C THR A 817 17.96 -37.02 12.72
N LEU A 818 18.99 -36.18 12.92
CA LEU A 818 19.11 -34.87 12.25
C LEU A 818 17.89 -33.97 12.52
N GLY A 819 17.40 -33.95 13.74
CA GLY A 819 16.22 -33.20 14.15
C GLY A 819 14.90 -33.69 13.56
N TRP A 820 14.86 -34.80 12.81
CA TRP A 820 13.63 -35.34 12.23
C TRP A 820 12.62 -35.72 13.34
N LEU A 821 13.10 -36.36 14.41
CA LEU A 821 12.29 -36.73 15.56
C LEU A 821 12.12 -35.60 16.59
N TRP A 822 12.76 -34.44 16.41
CA TRP A 822 12.56 -33.34 17.35
C TRP A 822 11.13 -32.78 17.24
N PRO A 823 10.50 -32.43 18.38
CA PRO A 823 9.22 -31.78 18.35
C PRO A 823 9.35 -30.39 17.70
N PRO A 824 8.29 -29.87 17.06
CA PRO A 824 8.32 -28.57 16.38
C PRO A 824 8.82 -27.44 17.30
N CYS A 825 8.48 -27.46 18.59
CA CYS A 825 8.91 -26.46 19.56
C CYS A 825 10.44 -26.40 19.75
N VAL A 826 11.13 -27.54 19.75
CA VAL A 826 12.60 -27.59 19.85
C VAL A 826 13.23 -27.02 18.59
N ARG A 827 12.70 -27.40 17.41
CA ARG A 827 13.17 -26.90 16.12
C ARG A 827 12.94 -25.40 16.00
N GLN A 828 11.77 -24.89 16.37
CA GLN A 828 11.49 -23.46 16.40
C GLN A 828 12.40 -22.73 17.39
N ARG A 829 12.69 -23.32 18.56
CA ARG A 829 13.58 -22.73 19.56
C ARG A 829 15.03 -22.65 19.08
N LEU A 830 15.50 -23.65 18.33
CA LEU A 830 16.83 -23.65 17.69
C LEU A 830 17.00 -22.43 16.77
N PHE A 831 15.95 -22.04 16.04
CA PHE A 831 16.00 -20.88 15.16
C PHE A 831 15.61 -19.55 15.83
N ARG A 832 15.21 -19.54 17.12
CA ARG A 832 14.76 -18.34 17.87
C ARG A 832 15.62 -17.97 19.07
N LEU A 833 16.87 -18.45 19.17
CA LEU A 833 17.70 -18.27 20.38
C LEU A 833 17.88 -16.80 20.83
N SER A 834 17.84 -15.82 19.91
CA SER A 834 18.08 -14.38 20.21
C SER A 834 17.00 -13.72 21.08
N ARG A 835 15.72 -14.10 20.93
CA ARG A 835 14.59 -13.36 21.53
C ARG A 835 14.30 -13.73 22.99
N ILE A 836 14.94 -14.77 23.49
CA ILE A 836 14.65 -15.36 24.80
C ILE A 836 15.12 -14.43 25.94
N GLY A 837 16.12 -13.57 25.71
CA GLY A 837 16.65 -12.65 26.72
C GLY A 837 15.89 -11.33 26.89
N GLY A 838 15.53 -10.65 25.79
CA GLY A 838 15.02 -9.27 25.85
C GLY A 838 13.52 -9.13 26.09
N ARG A 839 12.69 -9.93 25.42
CA ARG A 839 11.23 -9.68 25.41
C ARG A 839 10.47 -10.24 26.60
N ARG A 840 10.99 -11.28 27.27
CA ARG A 840 10.29 -11.91 28.40
C ARG A 840 10.31 -11.05 29.66
N LYS A 841 11.35 -10.23 29.87
CA LYS A 841 11.36 -9.20 30.92
C LYS A 841 10.43 -8.04 30.55
N MET A 842 10.48 -7.57 29.30
CA MET A 842 9.67 -6.43 28.88
C MET A 842 8.16 -6.73 28.80
N LEU A 843 7.71 -7.92 28.37
CA LEU A 843 6.28 -8.26 28.29
C LEU A 843 5.66 -8.67 29.64
N LEU A 844 6.42 -9.29 30.55
CA LEU A 844 5.93 -9.57 31.91
C LEU A 844 5.89 -8.31 32.77
N GLN A 845 6.78 -7.35 32.52
CA GLN A 845 6.72 -6.03 33.15
C GLN A 845 5.65 -5.14 32.50
N CYS A 846 5.49 -5.17 31.17
CA CYS A 846 4.45 -4.44 30.47
C CYS A 846 3.02 -4.95 30.75
N ASN A 847 2.72 -6.23 31.02
CA ASN A 847 1.31 -6.59 31.28
C ASN A 847 0.79 -6.14 32.66
N GLY A 848 1.68 -5.88 33.62
CA GLY A 848 1.34 -5.20 34.88
C GLY A 848 1.33 -3.68 34.73
N GLU A 849 2.33 -3.12 34.05
CA GLU A 849 2.51 -1.67 33.91
C GLU A 849 1.69 -1.06 32.76
N THR A 850 1.29 -1.77 31.69
CA THR A 850 0.59 -1.15 30.54
C THR A 850 -0.84 -0.72 30.82
N LYS A 851 -1.48 -1.22 31.90
CA LYS A 851 -2.74 -0.62 32.35
C LYS A 851 -2.51 0.77 32.96
N SER A 852 -1.44 0.95 33.73
CA SER A 852 -0.98 2.25 34.24
C SER A 852 -0.42 3.12 33.12
N MET A 853 0.47 2.59 32.30
CA MET A 853 1.16 3.33 31.26
C MET A 853 0.22 3.73 30.10
N LYS A 854 -0.85 2.97 29.83
CA LYS A 854 -1.91 3.44 28.92
C LYS A 854 -2.71 4.59 29.52
N SER A 855 -3.02 4.58 30.82
CA SER A 855 -3.63 5.77 31.46
C SER A 855 -2.66 6.94 31.49
N ASP A 856 -1.37 6.69 31.70
CA ASP A 856 -0.34 7.73 31.79
C ASP A 856 -0.03 8.31 30.40
N ILE A 857 0.02 7.50 29.34
CA ILE A 857 0.18 7.98 27.95
C ILE A 857 -1.07 8.74 27.48
N VAL A 858 -2.27 8.29 27.88
CA VAL A 858 -3.49 9.07 27.61
C VAL A 858 -3.45 10.39 28.38
N SER A 859 -2.98 10.39 29.63
CA SER A 859 -2.81 11.61 30.44
C SER A 859 -1.75 12.54 29.86
N LEU A 860 -0.63 12.02 29.36
CA LEU A 860 0.44 12.78 28.72
C LEU A 860 0.01 13.35 27.37
N LYS A 861 -0.77 12.59 26.59
CA LYS A 861 -1.40 13.14 25.38
C LYS A 861 -2.41 14.22 25.72
N LEU A 862 -3.18 14.06 26.79
CA LEU A 862 -4.14 15.07 27.24
C LEU A 862 -3.43 16.34 27.73
N MET A 863 -2.35 16.20 28.51
CA MET A 863 -1.51 17.31 29.00
C MET A 863 -0.76 17.99 27.84
N SER A 864 -0.22 17.23 26.89
CA SER A 864 0.41 17.78 25.70
C SER A 864 -0.59 18.54 24.84
N PHE A 865 -1.81 18.01 24.68
CA PHE A 865 -2.87 18.68 23.95
C PHE A 865 -3.29 19.98 24.66
N GLN A 866 -3.47 19.93 25.98
CA GLN A 866 -3.74 21.10 26.82
C GLN A 866 -2.64 22.16 26.71
N GLN A 867 -1.36 21.78 26.81
CA GLN A 867 -0.25 22.72 26.63
C GLN A 867 -0.23 23.34 25.23
N THR A 868 -0.49 22.56 24.17
CA THR A 868 -0.57 23.15 22.82
C THR A 868 -1.75 24.10 22.67
N THR A 869 -2.88 23.84 23.33
CA THR A 869 -4.03 24.77 23.31
C THR A 869 -3.76 26.04 24.13
N GLU A 870 -3.09 25.92 25.29
CA GLU A 870 -2.68 27.08 26.10
C GLU A 870 -1.70 27.96 25.33
N VAL A 871 -0.68 27.37 24.70
CA VAL A 871 0.28 28.12 23.86
C VAL A 871 -0.43 28.81 22.68
N GLN A 872 -1.39 28.15 22.03
CA GLN A 872 -2.17 28.79 20.96
C GLN A 872 -3.03 29.95 21.47
N GLN A 873 -3.58 29.83 22.68
CA GLN A 873 -4.36 30.89 23.32
C GLN A 873 -3.49 32.09 23.69
N GLU A 874 -2.31 31.86 24.27
CA GLU A 874 -1.32 32.91 24.57
C GLU A 874 -0.85 33.63 23.30
N ILE A 875 -0.61 32.90 22.21
CA ILE A 875 -0.26 33.51 20.91
C ILE A 875 -1.41 34.40 20.39
N GLN A 876 -2.67 33.99 20.57
CA GLN A 876 -3.81 34.81 20.19
C GLN A 876 -3.96 36.06 21.06
N GLU A 877 -3.72 35.95 22.37
CA GLU A 877 -3.73 37.11 23.27
C GLU A 877 -2.59 38.08 22.97
N MET A 878 -1.39 37.56 22.72
CA MET A 878 -0.24 38.37 22.31
C MET A 878 -0.51 39.09 20.99
N LYS A 879 -1.17 38.42 20.03
CA LYS A 879 -1.62 39.03 18.76
C LYS A 879 -2.67 40.13 18.99
N LYS A 880 -3.60 39.96 19.94
CA LYS A 880 -4.57 40.99 20.32
C LYS A 880 -3.89 42.19 20.96
N LEU A 881 -2.92 41.99 21.84
CA LEU A 881 -2.14 43.07 22.45
C LEU A 881 -1.30 43.82 21.42
N LEU A 882 -0.69 43.11 20.47
CA LEU A 882 0.06 43.72 19.36
C LEU A 882 -0.85 44.54 18.45
N MET A 883 -2.04 44.03 18.12
CA MET A 883 -3.06 44.79 17.37
C MET A 883 -3.53 46.04 18.13
N ALA A 884 -3.71 45.95 19.45
CA ALA A 884 -4.10 47.09 20.29
C ALA A 884 -2.99 48.14 20.38
N LEU A 885 -1.72 47.73 20.50
CA LEU A 885 -0.57 48.62 20.47
C LEU A 885 -0.45 49.34 19.13
N VAL A 886 -0.62 48.62 18.01
CA VAL A 886 -0.63 49.19 16.66
C VAL A 886 -1.80 50.13 16.41
N HIS A 887 -2.94 49.95 17.08
CA HIS A 887 -4.06 50.91 17.00
C HIS A 887 -3.90 52.11 17.96
N SER A 888 -3.03 52.00 18.97
CA SER A 888 -2.74 53.08 19.92
C SER A 888 -1.58 53.99 19.49
N SER A 889 -0.73 53.50 18.57
CA SER A 889 0.28 54.28 17.84
C SER A 889 -0.32 54.88 16.59
#